data_AF-A0AAD6N6E5-F1
#
_entry.id   AF-A0AAD6N6E5-F1
#
_cell.length_a   1.000
_cell.length_b   1.000
_cell.length_c   1.000
_cell.angle_alpha   90.00
_cell.angle_beta   90.00
_cell.angle_gamma   90.00
#
_symmetry.space_group_name_H-M   'P 1'
#
loop_
_entity.id
_entity.type
_entity.pdbx_description
1 polymer ?
#
loop_
_entity_poly.entity_id
_entity_poly.type
_entity_poly.pdbx_seq_one_letter_code
_entity_poly.pdbx_strand_id
1 'polypeptide(L)'
;MAEEIAIDNNNFFNRLSNFYASWKADKRSGNALFGNAGSIVILMGKTDEENSFQKNNAMHFWLLGYEFPATLFVLTTEAIYVVTTAKKAKHLEPLKGGKIPVEILVTTKDPESKSKAFEKCLDVIKGAGNKVGTLPKDTTSGPFADEWKRAFADISKEVEEVDITPALSAAFSIKDSDELVSIRNASRACSGLMSEYFVDEMSRLLDEEKKMTHKALAAKVDAKIDEPKFFNKLARLPSEFDARQIDWAYGPVIQSGGSYDLKLTATSDGKNLEPGIILSSFGIRYKTYSSLIARTYLVDPTKSQEANYALLLSVHETIMKEIRDGVVAKDIYTKALSLVRSKKPELESHFVKNIGAGIGIELRDSNMVLNAKNNRVLKNGMTLSITIGLTDVKDPDAKSTKNGGYSMVITDTVRVGESGPHIFTKDAGIDMDSISFYFGDDEEPEKPVKQKKESKSSAIASRNVTRTKLRAERPTQVNEGAEARRREHQKELASKKTKEGLDRFTGATGDDNGVAQKKFKRFESYKRDNQLPAKVKDLTVYVDSKTSTVIVPIMGRPVPFHINTIKNASKSDEGEYAYLRINFLSPGQGVGRKDDQPFEDLSAHFVRNLTLRSKDNDRLARVAQDITELRKTALRREQEKKEMEDVVEQDKLVEIRNRRPVKLPDVYLRPPLDGKRVPGEVEIHQNGLRYLSPFRNEHVDVLFSNVKHLFSNHVPMN
;
A
#
# COMPACT_ATOMS: atom_id res chain seq x y z
N MET A 1 -2.35 15.16 -1.16
CA MET A 1 -3.69 15.44 -0.61
C MET A 1 -4.23 14.12 -0.10
N ALA A 2 -4.73 14.06 1.13
CA ALA A 2 -5.36 12.83 1.64
C ALA A 2 -6.63 12.59 0.82
N GLU A 3 -6.89 11.33 0.44
CA GLU A 3 -8.18 10.93 -0.16
C GLU A 3 -9.30 11.34 0.80
N GLU A 4 -10.34 11.96 0.27
CA GLU A 4 -11.56 12.25 1.02
C GLU A 4 -12.23 10.92 1.39
N ILE A 5 -12.62 10.75 2.66
CA ILE A 5 -13.31 9.54 3.12
C ILE A 5 -14.65 9.46 2.40
N ALA A 6 -14.81 8.47 1.52
CA ALA A 6 -16.02 8.24 0.74
C ALA A 6 -16.56 6.84 1.05
N ILE A 7 -17.68 6.78 1.77
CA ILE A 7 -18.35 5.51 2.10
C ILE A 7 -19.26 5.12 0.94
N ASP A 8 -19.17 3.86 0.50
CA ASP A 8 -20.09 3.32 -0.48
C ASP A 8 -21.43 2.96 0.17
N ASN A 9 -22.40 3.86 0.02
CA ASN A 9 -23.75 3.70 0.56
C ASN A 9 -24.43 2.40 0.10
N ASN A 10 -24.26 2.01 -1.16
CA ASN A 10 -24.92 0.82 -1.71
C ASN A 10 -24.31 -0.43 -1.08
N ASN A 11 -22.99 -0.49 -1.00
CA ASN A 11 -22.30 -1.62 -0.40
C ASN A 11 -22.63 -1.75 1.10
N PHE A 12 -22.59 -0.63 1.85
CA PHE A 12 -23.02 -0.58 3.25
C PHE A 12 -24.40 -1.19 3.45
N PHE A 13 -25.42 -0.75 2.69
CA PHE A 13 -26.78 -1.23 2.86
C PHE A 13 -27.00 -2.67 2.37
N ASN A 14 -26.29 -3.11 1.33
CA ASN A 14 -26.35 -4.49 0.87
C ASN A 14 -25.78 -5.45 1.94
N ARG A 15 -24.60 -5.13 2.47
CA ARG A 15 -23.96 -5.90 3.55
C ARG A 15 -24.80 -5.92 4.82
N LEU A 16 -25.28 -4.76 5.26
CA LEU A 16 -26.13 -4.65 6.44
C LEU A 16 -27.46 -5.39 6.28
N SER A 17 -28.11 -5.29 5.10
CA SER A 17 -29.37 -6.00 4.81
C SER A 17 -29.19 -7.51 4.83
N ASN A 18 -28.10 -8.02 4.25
CA ASN A 18 -27.78 -9.45 4.27
C ASN A 18 -27.52 -9.94 5.70
N PHE A 19 -26.79 -9.17 6.50
CA PHE A 19 -26.54 -9.47 7.91
C PHE A 19 -27.85 -9.54 8.70
N TYR A 20 -28.73 -8.54 8.53
CA TYR A 20 -30.03 -8.48 9.22
C TYR A 20 -30.98 -9.58 8.76
N ALA A 21 -30.99 -9.91 7.47
CA ALA A 21 -31.78 -11.02 6.95
C ALA A 21 -31.34 -12.35 7.56
N SER A 22 -30.03 -12.59 7.66
CA SER A 22 -29.47 -13.77 8.33
C SER A 22 -29.84 -13.80 9.82
N TRP A 23 -29.73 -12.67 10.51
CA TRP A 23 -30.07 -12.57 11.94
C TRP A 23 -31.56 -12.82 12.20
N LYS A 24 -32.46 -12.20 11.42
CA LYS A 24 -33.91 -12.41 11.50
C LYS A 24 -34.31 -13.84 11.13
N ALA A 25 -33.61 -14.48 10.19
CA ALA A 25 -33.84 -15.89 9.86
C ALA A 25 -33.39 -16.83 11.01
N ASP A 26 -32.21 -16.58 11.58
CA ASP A 26 -31.66 -17.32 12.73
C ASP A 26 -32.64 -17.29 13.90
N LYS A 27 -33.09 -16.09 14.29
CA LYS A 27 -34.08 -15.86 15.36
C LYS A 27 -35.40 -16.58 15.14
N ARG A 28 -35.90 -16.68 13.89
CA ARG A 28 -37.13 -17.42 13.55
C ARG A 28 -36.96 -18.93 13.62
N SER A 29 -35.78 -19.42 13.22
CA SER A 29 -35.47 -20.85 13.19
C SER A 29 -34.98 -21.41 14.53
N GLY A 30 -34.78 -20.56 15.54
CA GLY A 30 -34.18 -20.93 16.83
C GLY A 30 -32.70 -21.32 16.72
N ASN A 31 -32.06 -21.10 15.56
CA ASN A 31 -30.66 -21.42 15.35
C ASN A 31 -29.78 -20.53 16.23
N ALA A 32 -28.73 -21.13 16.79
CA ALA A 32 -27.91 -20.51 17.82
C ALA A 32 -26.77 -19.63 17.28
N LEU A 33 -26.74 -19.30 15.98
CA LEU A 33 -25.59 -18.61 15.39
C LEU A 33 -25.41 -17.21 15.97
N PHE A 34 -26.51 -16.50 16.19
CA PHE A 34 -26.56 -15.19 16.83
C PHE A 34 -26.86 -15.27 18.34
N GLY A 35 -26.92 -16.48 18.91
CA GLY A 35 -27.22 -16.69 20.33
C GLY A 35 -28.59 -16.16 20.78
N ASN A 36 -29.55 -16.01 19.86
CA ASN A 36 -30.84 -15.32 20.09
C ASN A 36 -30.70 -13.87 20.60
N ALA A 37 -29.59 -13.20 20.29
CA ALA A 37 -29.39 -11.80 20.63
C ALA A 37 -30.52 -10.91 20.09
N GLY A 38 -31.04 -10.01 20.93
CA GLY A 38 -31.98 -8.96 20.55
C GLY A 38 -31.26 -7.70 20.04
N SER A 39 -30.07 -7.44 20.57
CA SER A 39 -29.16 -6.37 20.16
C SER A 39 -27.73 -6.89 20.04
N ILE A 40 -26.88 -6.21 19.27
CA ILE A 40 -25.45 -6.51 19.11
C ILE A 40 -24.66 -5.23 19.36
N VAL A 41 -23.59 -5.33 20.16
CA VAL A 41 -22.70 -4.21 20.49
C VAL A 41 -21.34 -4.44 19.83
N ILE A 42 -20.91 -3.48 19.00
CA ILE A 42 -19.56 -3.44 18.42
C ILE A 42 -18.88 -2.15 18.86
N LEU A 43 -17.82 -2.27 19.65
CA LEU A 43 -17.12 -1.15 20.25
C LEU A 43 -15.76 -0.94 19.57
N MET A 44 -15.49 0.31 19.20
CA MET A 44 -14.18 0.77 18.73
C MET A 44 -13.63 1.84 19.67
N GLY A 45 -12.42 1.59 20.18
CA GLY A 45 -11.70 2.45 21.10
C GLY A 45 -10.58 3.20 20.40
N LYS A 46 -9.42 3.30 21.05
CA LYS A 46 -8.20 3.82 20.44
C LYS A 46 -7.70 2.83 19.38
N THR A 47 -7.13 3.36 18.29
CA THR A 47 -6.39 2.55 17.32
C THR A 47 -5.14 1.99 17.95
N ASP A 48 -4.94 0.68 17.78
CA ASP A 48 -3.77 -0.04 18.20
C ASP A 48 -3.32 -0.92 17.03
N GLU A 49 -2.09 -0.70 16.56
CA GLU A 49 -1.52 -1.41 15.42
C GLU A 49 -1.44 -2.92 15.71
N GLU A 50 -1.20 -3.33 16.97
CA GLU A 50 -1.11 -4.74 17.36
C GLU A 50 -2.49 -5.44 17.40
N ASN A 51 -3.55 -4.70 17.66
CA ASN A 51 -4.94 -5.19 17.73
C ASN A 51 -5.77 -4.82 16.48
N SER A 52 -5.11 -4.42 15.40
CA SER A 52 -5.77 -4.09 14.13
C SER A 52 -6.31 -5.35 13.43
N PHE A 53 -7.47 -5.22 12.79
CA PHE A 53 -8.14 -6.26 12.00
C PHE A 53 -8.66 -7.50 12.77
N GLN A 54 -9.15 -7.29 13.99
CA GLN A 54 -9.98 -8.22 14.77
C GLN A 54 -11.49 -8.03 14.44
N LYS A 55 -12.40 -8.75 15.09
CA LYS A 55 -13.84 -8.72 14.73
C LYS A 55 -14.48 -7.34 14.82
N ASN A 56 -14.10 -6.54 15.82
CA ASN A 56 -14.63 -5.20 16.06
C ASN A 56 -14.32 -4.24 14.90
N ASN A 57 -13.05 -4.05 14.54
CA ASN A 57 -12.67 -3.20 13.41
C ASN A 57 -12.96 -3.86 12.06
N ALA A 58 -12.92 -5.20 11.95
CA ALA A 58 -13.35 -5.88 10.73
C ALA A 58 -14.80 -5.55 10.37
N MET A 59 -15.70 -5.42 11.35
CA MET A 59 -17.07 -4.96 11.11
C MET A 59 -17.12 -3.52 10.56
N HIS A 60 -16.26 -2.64 11.04
CA HIS A 60 -16.14 -1.27 10.52
C HIS A 60 -15.63 -1.27 9.07
N PHE A 61 -14.54 -1.98 8.79
CA PHE A 61 -14.01 -2.09 7.43
C PHE A 61 -14.99 -2.76 6.47
N TRP A 62 -15.71 -3.78 6.94
CA TRP A 62 -16.71 -4.48 6.14
C TRP A 62 -17.93 -3.60 5.87
N LEU A 63 -18.43 -2.80 6.82
CA LEU A 63 -19.58 -1.94 6.54
C LEU A 63 -19.18 -0.65 5.83
N LEU A 64 -18.13 0.03 6.30
CA LEU A 64 -17.81 1.40 5.94
C LEU A 64 -16.62 1.53 4.99
N GLY A 65 -15.80 0.48 4.83
CA GLY A 65 -14.52 0.56 4.12
C GLY A 65 -13.38 1.19 4.92
N TYR A 66 -13.68 1.79 6.08
CA TYR A 66 -12.73 2.45 6.96
C TYR A 66 -12.97 2.08 8.42
N GLU A 67 -11.93 2.13 9.22
CA GLU A 67 -12.09 2.09 10.67
C GLU A 67 -12.47 3.46 11.23
N PHE A 68 -13.36 3.46 12.21
CA PHE A 68 -13.79 4.68 12.91
C PHE A 68 -13.45 4.50 14.39
N PRO A 69 -12.32 5.05 14.87
CA PRO A 69 -11.92 4.93 16.28
C PRO A 69 -12.94 5.63 17.19
N ALA A 70 -12.94 5.35 18.50
CA ALA A 70 -13.86 5.99 19.47
C ALA A 70 -15.30 6.09 18.93
N THR A 71 -15.84 4.95 18.49
CA THR A 71 -17.16 4.83 17.87
C THR A 71 -17.83 3.56 18.38
N LEU A 72 -19.13 3.61 18.61
CA LEU A 72 -19.92 2.46 19.05
C LEU A 72 -21.01 2.20 18.03
N PHE A 73 -21.17 0.94 17.62
CA PHE A 73 -22.38 0.46 16.96
C PHE A 73 -23.22 -0.35 17.92
N VAL A 74 -24.49 0.02 18.05
CA VAL A 74 -25.53 -0.81 18.65
C VAL A 74 -26.50 -1.18 17.55
N LEU A 75 -26.55 -2.46 17.19
CA LEU A 75 -27.44 -2.98 16.17
C LEU A 75 -28.63 -3.65 16.86
N THR A 76 -29.83 -3.35 16.42
CA THR A 76 -31.04 -4.15 16.72
C THR A 76 -31.52 -4.79 15.42
N THR A 77 -32.56 -5.63 15.47
CA THR A 77 -33.14 -6.17 14.23
C THR A 77 -33.81 -5.09 13.36
N GLU A 78 -34.05 -3.89 13.88
CA GLU A 78 -34.79 -2.83 13.19
C GLU A 78 -33.94 -1.61 12.81
N ALA A 79 -32.85 -1.33 13.54
CA ALA A 79 -32.02 -0.16 13.28
C ALA A 79 -30.56 -0.39 13.69
N ILE A 80 -29.67 0.48 13.22
CA ILE A 80 -28.31 0.62 13.73
C ILE A 80 -28.14 2.02 14.35
N TYR A 81 -27.61 2.05 15.57
CA TYR A 81 -27.29 3.27 16.31
C TYR A 81 -25.77 3.43 16.33
N VAL A 82 -25.30 4.60 15.92
CA VAL A 82 -23.87 4.91 15.84
C VAL A 82 -23.54 6.09 16.74
N VAL A 83 -22.79 5.83 17.81
CA VAL A 83 -22.28 6.89 18.69
C VAL A 83 -20.88 7.29 18.24
N THR A 84 -20.68 8.54 17.85
CA THR A 84 -19.37 9.03 17.38
C THR A 84 -19.23 10.55 17.49
N THR A 85 -18.07 11.10 17.15
CA THR A 85 -17.82 12.55 17.19
C THR A 85 -18.45 13.28 16.02
N ALA A 86 -18.72 14.58 16.16
CA ALA A 86 -19.32 15.41 15.10
C ALA A 86 -18.57 15.35 13.75
N LYS A 87 -17.23 15.26 13.79
CA LYS A 87 -16.42 15.15 12.56
C LYS A 87 -16.67 13.82 11.83
N LYS A 88 -16.73 12.71 12.56
CA LYS A 88 -16.98 11.38 12.01
C LYS A 88 -18.43 11.22 11.56
N ALA A 89 -19.36 11.77 12.33
CA ALA A 89 -20.79 11.79 12.00
C ALA A 89 -21.04 12.37 10.61
N LYS A 90 -20.35 13.44 10.21
CA LYS A 90 -20.47 14.03 8.86
C LYS A 90 -20.24 13.03 7.72
N HIS A 91 -19.32 12.07 7.89
CA HIS A 91 -19.07 11.04 6.87
C HIS A 91 -20.18 9.98 6.85
N LEU A 92 -20.89 9.79 7.97
CA LEU A 92 -21.96 8.81 8.13
C LEU A 92 -23.35 9.39 7.82
N GLU A 93 -23.52 10.72 7.85
CA GLU A 93 -24.79 11.39 7.51
C GLU A 93 -25.42 10.93 6.18
N PRO A 94 -24.65 10.69 5.09
CA PRO A 94 -25.21 10.17 3.84
C PRO A 94 -25.85 8.77 3.96
N LEU A 95 -25.62 8.04 5.06
CA LEU A 95 -26.25 6.74 5.32
C LEU A 95 -27.65 6.90 5.93
N LYS A 96 -28.08 8.09 6.36
CA LYS A 96 -29.45 8.29 6.84
C LYS A 96 -30.47 8.12 5.70
N GLY A 97 -31.66 7.62 6.04
CA GLY A 97 -32.76 7.44 5.08
C GLY A 97 -32.64 6.22 4.16
N GLY A 98 -31.69 5.31 4.42
CA GLY A 98 -31.60 4.03 3.72
C GLY A 98 -32.62 2.98 4.19
N LYS A 99 -32.51 1.76 3.63
CA LYS A 99 -33.46 0.65 3.87
C LYS A 99 -33.54 0.21 5.34
N ILE A 100 -32.42 0.32 6.05
CA ILE A 100 -32.34 0.08 7.49
C ILE A 100 -32.06 1.43 8.14
N PRO A 101 -32.90 1.89 9.09
CA PRO A 101 -32.65 3.11 9.83
C PRO A 101 -31.24 3.16 10.44
N VAL A 102 -30.49 4.20 10.10
CA VAL A 102 -29.19 4.54 10.69
C VAL A 102 -29.38 5.77 11.57
N GLU A 103 -29.28 5.59 12.88
CA GLU A 103 -29.38 6.68 13.84
C GLU A 103 -27.99 7.08 14.33
N ILE A 104 -27.61 8.34 14.10
CA ILE A 104 -26.28 8.86 14.46
C ILE A 104 -26.41 9.73 15.71
N LEU A 105 -25.77 9.29 16.79
CA LEU A 105 -25.72 9.97 18.08
C LEU A 105 -24.38 10.69 18.21
N VAL A 106 -24.42 12.02 18.04
CA VAL A 106 -23.23 12.85 18.02
C VAL A 106 -22.80 13.19 19.45
N THR A 107 -21.60 12.76 19.83
CA THR A 107 -20.99 13.12 21.10
C THR A 107 -20.14 14.38 20.92
N THR A 108 -20.29 15.34 21.84
CA THR A 108 -19.45 16.54 21.90
C THR A 108 -18.35 16.41 22.96
N LYS A 109 -17.62 17.49 23.24
CA LYS A 109 -16.64 17.53 24.33
C LYS A 109 -17.30 17.57 25.71
N ASP A 110 -18.58 17.91 25.77
CA ASP A 110 -19.37 17.90 26.99
C ASP A 110 -19.64 16.45 27.44
N PRO A 111 -19.26 16.06 28.68
CA PRO A 111 -19.54 14.73 29.22
C PRO A 111 -21.03 14.38 29.20
N GLU A 112 -21.92 15.35 29.44
CA GLU A 112 -23.37 15.12 29.51
C GLU A 112 -23.94 14.67 28.15
N SER A 113 -23.48 15.28 27.06
CA SER A 113 -23.79 14.85 25.70
C SER A 113 -23.43 13.38 25.43
N LYS A 114 -22.28 12.92 25.94
CA LYS A 114 -21.85 11.52 25.75
C LYS A 114 -22.66 10.57 26.63
N SER A 115 -22.90 10.93 27.90
CA SER A 115 -23.74 10.15 28.81
C SER A 115 -25.13 9.94 28.23
N LYS A 116 -25.79 11.00 27.72
CA LYS A 116 -27.10 10.90 27.06
C LYS A 116 -27.11 9.96 25.85
N ALA A 117 -26.04 9.97 25.05
CA ALA A 117 -25.92 9.07 23.90
C ALA A 117 -25.77 7.60 24.35
N PHE A 118 -25.01 7.35 25.41
CA PHE A 118 -24.86 6.01 26.00
C PHE A 118 -26.15 5.54 26.68
N GLU A 119 -26.80 6.36 27.49
CA GLU A 119 -28.10 6.07 28.11
C GLU A 119 -29.14 5.67 27.06
N LYS A 120 -29.24 6.42 25.96
CA LYS A 120 -30.11 6.05 24.85
C LYS A 120 -29.78 4.68 24.26
N CYS A 121 -28.50 4.36 24.10
CA CYS A 121 -28.07 3.04 23.61
C CYS A 121 -28.43 1.92 24.61
N LEU A 122 -28.28 2.15 25.91
CA LEU A 122 -28.68 1.21 26.96
C LEU A 122 -30.19 0.97 26.94
N ASP A 123 -31.01 2.02 26.78
CA ASP A 123 -32.47 1.90 26.66
C ASP A 123 -32.88 1.09 25.43
N VAL A 124 -32.22 1.34 24.29
CA VAL A 124 -32.41 0.55 23.06
C VAL A 124 -32.07 -0.91 23.29
N ILE A 125 -30.97 -1.19 23.97
CA ILE A 125 -30.53 -2.57 24.30
C ILE A 125 -31.58 -3.27 25.16
N LYS A 126 -32.05 -2.63 26.24
CA LYS A 126 -33.10 -3.17 27.12
C LYS A 126 -34.42 -3.40 26.38
N GLY A 127 -34.79 -2.49 25.48
CA GLY A 127 -36.00 -2.60 24.67
C GLY A 127 -35.94 -3.68 23.58
N ALA A 128 -34.74 -4.08 23.14
CA ALA A 128 -34.54 -5.06 22.08
C ALA A 128 -34.64 -6.53 22.55
N GLY A 129 -34.60 -6.76 23.87
CA GLY A 129 -34.71 -8.07 24.50
C GLY A 129 -33.67 -8.28 25.60
N ASN A 130 -33.70 -9.44 26.25
CA ASN A 130 -32.82 -9.76 27.37
C ASN A 130 -31.44 -10.29 26.97
N LYS A 131 -31.16 -10.54 25.68
CA LYS A 131 -29.87 -11.06 25.20
C LYS A 131 -29.13 -10.04 24.35
N VAL A 132 -27.86 -9.83 24.64
CA VAL A 132 -27.00 -8.87 23.95
C VAL A 132 -25.79 -9.59 23.37
N GLY A 133 -25.62 -9.50 22.05
CA GLY A 133 -24.44 -10.01 21.35
C GLY A 133 -23.24 -9.14 21.63
N THR A 134 -22.21 -9.69 22.27
CA THR A 134 -20.94 -9.02 22.54
C THR A 134 -19.77 -9.83 21.97
N LEU A 135 -18.58 -9.24 22.00
CA LEU A 135 -17.32 -9.90 21.62
C LEU A 135 -16.54 -10.23 22.89
N PRO A 136 -16.56 -11.48 23.39
CA PRO A 136 -15.99 -11.82 24.70
C PRO A 136 -14.47 -11.61 24.81
N LYS A 137 -13.77 -11.61 23.66
CA LYS A 137 -12.33 -11.40 23.56
C LYS A 137 -11.96 -9.99 23.11
N ASP A 138 -12.85 -9.02 23.30
CA ASP A 138 -12.61 -7.64 22.90
C ASP A 138 -11.50 -6.98 23.75
N THR A 139 -10.36 -6.68 23.10
CA THR A 139 -9.22 -5.99 23.70
C THR A 139 -9.31 -4.46 23.59
N THR A 140 -10.43 -3.92 23.11
CA THR A 140 -10.62 -2.49 22.90
C THR A 140 -10.37 -1.68 24.18
N SER A 141 -9.60 -0.60 24.06
CA SER A 141 -9.21 0.27 25.17
C SER A 141 -9.30 1.74 24.82
N GLY A 142 -9.16 2.60 25.83
CA GLY A 142 -9.08 4.05 25.70
C GLY A 142 -10.35 4.75 26.19
N PRO A 143 -10.30 6.07 26.41
CA PRO A 143 -11.30 6.78 27.22
C PRO A 143 -12.75 6.54 26.79
N PHE A 144 -13.02 6.60 25.47
CA PHE A 144 -14.36 6.35 24.93
C PHE A 144 -14.86 4.93 25.22
N ALA A 145 -13.99 3.93 25.02
CA ALA A 145 -14.34 2.53 25.23
C ALA A 145 -14.49 2.20 26.72
N ASP A 146 -13.60 2.73 27.56
CA ASP A 146 -13.65 2.53 29.01
C ASP A 146 -14.90 3.14 29.63
N GLU A 147 -15.32 4.33 29.16
CA GLU A 147 -16.57 4.96 29.57
C GLU A 147 -17.79 4.15 29.14
N TRP A 148 -17.84 3.64 27.89
CA TRP A 148 -18.92 2.76 27.44
C TRP A 148 -18.98 1.47 28.27
N LYS A 149 -17.82 0.82 28.50
CA LYS A 149 -17.75 -0.42 29.30
C LYS A 149 -18.29 -0.22 30.71
N ARG A 150 -18.04 0.95 31.33
CA ARG A 150 -18.63 1.31 32.63
C ARG A 150 -20.14 1.47 32.54
N ALA A 151 -20.63 2.23 31.57
CA ALA A 151 -22.08 2.44 31.39
C ALA A 151 -22.82 1.13 31.07
N PHE A 152 -22.24 0.26 30.23
CA PHE A 152 -22.81 -1.05 29.91
C PHE A 152 -22.82 -2.00 31.11
N ALA A 153 -21.84 -1.89 32.02
CA ALA A 153 -21.80 -2.70 33.24
C ALA A 153 -23.00 -2.42 34.16
N ASP A 154 -23.60 -1.23 34.12
CA ASP A 154 -24.77 -0.88 34.94
C ASP A 154 -26.00 -1.72 34.59
N ILE A 155 -26.11 -2.19 33.34
CA ILE A 155 -27.23 -3.02 32.87
C ILE A 155 -26.88 -4.52 32.82
N SER A 156 -25.64 -4.89 33.16
CA SER A 156 -25.13 -6.27 33.04
C SER A 156 -25.91 -7.32 33.83
N LYS A 157 -26.68 -6.90 34.85
CA LYS A 157 -27.57 -7.77 35.63
C LYS A 157 -28.95 -7.94 35.01
N GLU A 158 -29.34 -7.06 34.11
CA GLU A 158 -30.64 -7.04 33.43
C GLU A 158 -30.60 -7.76 32.07
N VAL A 159 -29.39 -7.97 31.53
CA VAL A 159 -29.18 -8.61 30.22
C VAL A 159 -28.21 -9.78 30.32
N GLU A 160 -28.38 -10.75 29.44
CA GLU A 160 -27.48 -11.89 29.23
C GLU A 160 -26.59 -11.62 28.02
N GLU A 161 -25.27 -11.63 28.22
CA GLU A 161 -24.31 -11.50 27.13
C GLU A 161 -24.12 -12.84 26.39
N VAL A 162 -24.14 -12.78 25.05
CA VAL A 162 -23.91 -13.94 24.18
C VAL A 162 -22.81 -13.63 23.16
N ASP A 163 -21.99 -14.64 22.84
CA ASP A 163 -20.87 -14.47 21.91
C ASP A 163 -21.36 -14.34 20.45
N ILE A 164 -21.12 -13.17 19.84
CA ILE A 164 -21.50 -12.89 18.45
C ILE A 164 -20.38 -13.17 17.43
N THR A 165 -19.19 -13.56 17.89
CA THR A 165 -18.02 -13.86 17.04
C THR A 165 -18.35 -14.86 15.91
N PRO A 166 -19.09 -15.97 16.15
CA PRO A 166 -19.47 -16.92 15.09
C PRO A 166 -20.35 -16.31 14.00
N ALA A 167 -21.28 -15.42 14.37
CA ALA A 167 -22.19 -14.75 13.44
C ALA A 167 -21.44 -13.76 12.54
N LEU A 168 -20.55 -12.94 13.11
CA LEU A 168 -19.70 -12.04 12.32
C LEU A 168 -18.77 -12.81 11.37
N SER A 169 -18.18 -13.90 11.85
CA SER A 169 -17.42 -14.81 11.00
C SER A 169 -18.26 -15.36 9.84
N ALA A 170 -19.52 -15.74 10.07
CA ALA A 170 -20.41 -16.18 8.99
C ALA A 170 -20.65 -15.06 7.97
N ALA A 171 -20.90 -13.84 8.45
CA ALA A 171 -21.16 -12.67 7.60
C ALA A 171 -19.96 -12.33 6.70
N PHE A 172 -18.75 -12.35 7.25
CA PHE A 172 -17.52 -12.01 6.52
C PHE A 172 -17.02 -13.17 5.64
N SER A 173 -17.58 -14.37 5.77
CA SER A 173 -17.01 -15.56 5.13
C SER A 173 -17.10 -15.55 3.60
N ILE A 174 -18.27 -15.19 3.06
CA ILE A 174 -18.54 -15.14 1.62
C ILE A 174 -18.18 -13.75 1.10
N LYS A 175 -17.28 -13.69 0.12
CA LYS A 175 -16.75 -12.44 -0.43
C LYS A 175 -17.55 -12.00 -1.66
N ASP A 176 -17.85 -10.71 -1.72
CA ASP A 176 -18.37 -10.07 -2.94
C ASP A 176 -17.27 -9.89 -4.01
N SER A 177 -17.64 -9.35 -5.18
CA SER A 177 -16.72 -9.19 -6.30
C SER A 177 -15.51 -8.30 -5.98
N ASP A 178 -15.72 -7.22 -5.24
CA ASP A 178 -14.71 -6.20 -4.97
C ASP A 178 -13.75 -6.68 -3.88
N GLU A 179 -14.30 -7.39 -2.88
CA GLU A 179 -13.52 -8.11 -1.88
C GLU A 179 -12.62 -9.16 -2.55
N LEU A 180 -13.17 -9.96 -3.47
CA LEU A 180 -12.42 -10.98 -4.20
C LEU A 180 -11.33 -10.39 -5.10
N VAL A 181 -11.59 -9.25 -5.76
CA VAL A 181 -10.56 -8.53 -6.52
C VAL A 181 -9.45 -8.05 -5.60
N SER A 182 -9.80 -7.51 -4.43
CA SER A 182 -8.82 -7.01 -3.47
C SER A 182 -7.93 -8.13 -2.92
N ILE A 183 -8.51 -9.27 -2.52
CA ILE A 183 -7.77 -10.46 -2.06
C ILE A 183 -6.88 -11.02 -3.19
N ARG A 184 -7.39 -11.08 -4.43
CA ARG A 184 -6.61 -11.54 -5.58
C ARG A 184 -5.41 -10.65 -5.85
N ASN A 185 -5.57 -9.32 -5.77
CA ASN A 185 -4.48 -8.38 -5.97
C ASN A 185 -3.45 -8.46 -4.84
N ALA A 186 -3.88 -8.59 -3.58
CA ALA A 186 -3.00 -8.90 -2.46
C ALA A 186 -2.21 -10.20 -2.70
N SER A 187 -2.87 -11.25 -3.19
CA SER A 187 -2.26 -12.55 -3.49
C SER A 187 -1.24 -12.50 -4.62
N ARG A 188 -1.51 -11.71 -5.66
CA ARG A 188 -0.57 -11.49 -6.77
C ARG A 188 0.63 -10.68 -6.33
N ALA A 189 0.45 -9.69 -5.46
CA ALA A 189 1.56 -8.97 -4.85
C ALA A 189 2.42 -9.91 -3.97
N CYS A 190 1.79 -10.79 -3.17
CA CYS A 190 2.49 -11.84 -2.43
C CYS A 190 3.31 -12.74 -3.35
N SER A 191 2.69 -13.25 -4.42
CA SER A 191 3.33 -14.19 -5.34
C SER A 191 4.52 -13.53 -6.06
N GLY A 192 4.34 -12.32 -6.58
CA GLY A 192 5.41 -11.60 -7.25
C GLY A 192 6.54 -11.18 -6.33
N LEU A 193 6.25 -10.80 -5.07
CA LEU A 193 7.31 -10.53 -4.09
C LEU A 193 8.10 -11.80 -3.72
N MET A 194 7.41 -12.95 -3.68
CA MET A 194 8.04 -14.24 -3.43
C MET A 194 8.93 -14.65 -4.61
N SER A 195 8.39 -14.68 -5.83
CA SER A 195 9.08 -15.20 -7.02
C SER A 195 10.13 -14.24 -7.59
N GLU A 196 9.83 -12.94 -7.67
CA GLU A 196 10.67 -11.96 -8.39
C GLU A 196 11.67 -11.22 -7.50
N TYR A 197 11.64 -11.43 -6.18
CA TYR A 197 12.55 -10.72 -5.27
C TYR A 197 13.11 -11.62 -4.18
N PHE A 198 12.27 -12.33 -3.43
CA PHE A 198 12.78 -13.19 -2.37
C PHE A 198 13.65 -14.32 -2.95
N VAL A 199 13.16 -15.04 -3.96
CA VAL A 199 13.92 -16.12 -4.61
C VAL A 199 15.25 -15.59 -5.17
N ASP A 200 15.23 -14.53 -5.97
CA ASP A 200 16.42 -13.90 -6.53
C ASP A 200 17.45 -13.50 -5.45
N GLU A 201 17.00 -12.85 -4.37
CA GLU A 201 17.89 -12.42 -3.30
C GLU A 201 18.43 -13.60 -2.49
N MET A 202 17.61 -14.63 -2.24
CA MET A 202 18.01 -15.85 -1.55
C MET A 202 19.07 -16.61 -2.37
N SER A 203 18.81 -16.87 -3.65
CA SER A 203 19.73 -17.55 -4.56
C SER A 203 21.06 -16.80 -4.66
N ARG A 204 21.01 -15.47 -4.85
CA ARG A 204 22.22 -14.64 -4.89
C ARG A 204 23.05 -14.70 -3.62
N LEU A 205 22.41 -14.73 -2.45
CA LEU A 205 23.14 -14.83 -1.18
C LEU A 205 23.84 -16.18 -1.01
N LEU A 206 23.22 -17.26 -1.49
CA LEU A 206 23.82 -18.59 -1.46
C LEU A 206 24.95 -18.72 -2.50
N ASP A 207 24.72 -18.29 -3.74
CA ASP A 207 25.73 -18.26 -4.82
C ASP A 207 26.98 -17.47 -4.43
N GLU A 208 26.80 -16.31 -3.81
CA GLU A 208 27.90 -15.43 -3.39
C GLU A 208 28.52 -15.84 -2.04
N GLU A 209 28.04 -16.93 -1.41
CA GLU A 209 28.38 -17.37 -0.04
C GLU A 209 28.30 -16.23 0.99
N LYS A 210 27.36 -15.32 0.79
CA LYS A 210 27.27 -14.08 1.54
C LYS A 210 26.49 -14.28 2.82
N LYS A 211 27.18 -14.07 3.95
CA LYS A 211 26.55 -14.12 5.28
C LYS A 211 25.51 -13.00 5.46
N MET A 212 24.27 -13.39 5.70
CA MET A 212 23.17 -12.50 6.05
C MET A 212 22.26 -13.20 7.04
N THR A 213 21.82 -12.49 8.08
CA THR A 213 20.89 -13.06 9.06
C THR A 213 19.48 -13.16 8.50
N HIS A 214 18.68 -14.11 9.00
CA HIS A 214 17.27 -14.21 8.66
C HIS A 214 16.54 -12.89 8.89
N LYS A 215 16.77 -12.25 10.05
CA LYS A 215 16.22 -10.93 10.36
C LYS A 215 16.64 -9.84 9.37
N ALA A 216 17.89 -9.82 8.92
CA ALA A 216 18.37 -8.84 7.94
C ALA A 216 17.77 -9.07 6.55
N LEU A 217 17.65 -10.33 6.11
CA LEU A 217 17.00 -10.66 4.85
C LEU A 217 15.49 -10.36 4.91
N ALA A 218 14.83 -10.67 6.02
CA ALA A 218 13.43 -10.35 6.24
C ALA A 218 13.20 -8.84 6.18
N ALA A 219 14.07 -8.04 6.81
CA ALA A 219 14.02 -6.58 6.72
C ALA A 219 14.21 -6.04 5.28
N LYS A 220 14.98 -6.75 4.44
CA LYS A 220 15.10 -6.40 3.01
C LYS A 220 13.83 -6.68 2.21
N VAL A 221 13.12 -7.77 2.53
CA VAL A 221 11.82 -8.09 1.93
C VAL A 221 10.76 -7.13 2.45
N ASP A 222 10.80 -6.81 3.74
CA ASP A 222 9.92 -5.87 4.41
C ASP A 222 9.98 -4.49 3.74
N ALA A 223 11.19 -3.94 3.58
CA ALA A 223 11.41 -2.66 2.91
C ALA A 223 10.96 -2.63 1.43
N LYS A 224 10.75 -3.79 0.80
CA LYS A 224 10.34 -3.85 -0.61
C LYS A 224 8.90 -3.40 -0.80
N ILE A 225 8.07 -3.47 0.25
CA ILE A 225 6.67 -3.03 0.20
C ILE A 225 6.55 -1.54 -0.17
N ASP A 226 7.53 -0.73 0.25
CA ASP A 226 7.61 0.71 0.01
C ASP A 226 8.13 1.09 -1.39
N GLU A 227 8.33 0.11 -2.28
CA GLU A 227 8.76 0.34 -3.66
C GLU A 227 7.61 0.14 -4.67
N PRO A 228 6.73 1.15 -4.90
CA PRO A 228 5.63 1.05 -5.87
C PRO A 228 6.04 0.60 -7.27
N LYS A 229 7.26 0.97 -7.70
CA LYS A 229 7.80 0.58 -9.00
C LYS A 229 8.01 -0.92 -9.15
N PHE A 230 8.26 -1.64 -8.06
CA PHE A 230 8.39 -3.10 -8.09
C PHE A 230 7.02 -3.72 -8.38
N PHE A 231 6.01 -3.42 -7.55
CA PHE A 231 4.68 -4.00 -7.72
C PHE A 231 4.00 -3.58 -9.02
N ASN A 232 4.13 -2.31 -9.43
CA ASN A 232 3.53 -1.82 -10.67
C ASN A 232 4.13 -2.44 -11.95
N LYS A 233 5.29 -3.11 -11.84
CA LYS A 233 5.90 -3.86 -12.95
C LYS A 233 5.48 -5.33 -13.00
N LEU A 234 4.84 -5.85 -11.95
CA LEU A 234 4.41 -7.25 -11.92
C LEU A 234 3.31 -7.47 -12.96
N ALA A 235 3.59 -8.30 -13.97
CA ALA A 235 2.71 -8.49 -15.14
C ALA A 235 1.30 -9.01 -14.80
N ARG A 236 1.11 -9.60 -13.61
CA ARG A 236 -0.17 -10.15 -13.16
C ARG A 236 -1.03 -9.16 -12.40
N LEU A 237 -0.48 -8.03 -11.96
CA LEU A 237 -1.27 -6.98 -11.32
C LEU A 237 -1.96 -6.11 -12.38
N PRO A 238 -3.22 -5.72 -12.16
CA PRO A 238 -3.95 -4.89 -13.11
C PRO A 238 -3.40 -3.46 -13.15
N SER A 239 -3.67 -2.72 -14.24
CA SER A 239 -3.15 -1.35 -14.42
C SER A 239 -3.63 -0.35 -13.37
N GLU A 240 -4.80 -0.59 -12.80
CA GLU A 240 -5.46 0.18 -11.76
C GLU A 240 -5.00 -0.21 -10.34
N PHE A 241 -4.09 -1.19 -10.22
CA PHE A 241 -3.49 -1.53 -8.94
C PHE A 241 -2.71 -0.34 -8.39
N ASP A 242 -3.00 0.03 -7.14
CA ASP A 242 -2.32 1.10 -6.43
C ASP A 242 -1.42 0.52 -5.35
N ALA A 243 -0.12 0.46 -5.61
CA ALA A 243 0.87 -0.03 -4.67
C ALA A 243 1.00 0.82 -3.38
N ARG A 244 0.25 1.93 -3.23
CA ARG A 244 0.15 2.66 -1.95
C ARG A 244 -0.95 2.11 -1.04
N GLN A 245 -1.81 1.25 -1.57
CA GLN A 245 -2.92 0.62 -0.86
C GLN A 245 -2.57 -0.80 -0.37
N ILE A 246 -1.29 -1.18 -0.48
CA ILE A 246 -0.77 -2.40 0.15
C ILE A 246 -0.20 -2.11 1.52
N ASP A 247 -0.29 -3.09 2.40
CA ASP A 247 0.35 -3.10 3.71
C ASP A 247 0.66 -4.55 4.12
N TRP A 248 1.45 -4.77 5.16
CA TRP A 248 1.68 -6.10 5.70
C TRP A 248 0.47 -6.58 6.50
N ALA A 249 -0.12 -7.69 6.08
CA ALA A 249 -1.02 -8.46 6.95
C ALA A 249 -0.21 -9.35 7.92
N TYR A 250 0.95 -9.82 7.46
CA TYR A 250 1.93 -10.60 8.20
C TYR A 250 3.31 -10.34 7.57
N GLY A 251 4.25 -9.79 8.34
CA GLY A 251 5.57 -9.42 7.83
C GLY A 251 6.41 -10.63 7.40
N PRO A 252 7.50 -10.41 6.64
CA PRO A 252 8.39 -11.48 6.18
C PRO A 252 9.04 -12.27 7.31
N VAL A 253 8.85 -13.58 7.26
CA VAL A 253 9.50 -14.55 8.15
C VAL A 253 10.29 -15.55 7.32
N ILE A 254 11.58 -15.62 7.61
CA ILE A 254 12.55 -16.45 6.91
C ILE A 254 13.24 -17.34 7.95
N GLN A 255 13.35 -18.64 7.65
CA GLN A 255 13.87 -19.64 8.57
C GLN A 255 14.73 -20.65 7.81
N SER A 256 15.88 -21.02 8.36
CA SER A 256 16.75 -22.09 7.86
C SER A 256 17.66 -22.59 8.99
N GLY A 257 18.53 -23.58 8.70
CA GLY A 257 19.56 -24.00 9.67
C GLY A 257 19.01 -24.72 10.90
N GLY A 258 17.97 -25.54 10.72
CA GLY A 258 17.49 -26.47 11.76
C GLY A 258 16.50 -25.89 12.79
N SER A 259 16.10 -24.63 12.65
CA SER A 259 15.24 -23.93 13.60
C SER A 259 14.02 -23.35 12.90
N TYR A 260 12.85 -23.96 13.12
CA TYR A 260 11.62 -23.61 12.40
C TYR A 260 10.43 -23.45 13.35
N ASP A 261 9.53 -22.52 13.01
CA ASP A 261 8.22 -22.36 13.63
C ASP A 261 7.20 -21.98 12.55
N LEU A 262 6.20 -22.85 12.34
CA LEU A 262 5.16 -22.65 11.32
C LEU A 262 3.96 -21.81 11.82
N LYS A 263 4.01 -21.27 13.05
CA LYS A 263 2.96 -20.39 13.57
C LYS A 263 3.04 -19.00 12.95
N LEU A 264 1.90 -18.34 12.81
CA LEU A 264 1.81 -16.93 12.39
C LEU A 264 2.43 -15.94 13.41
N THR A 265 2.83 -16.42 14.59
CA THR A 265 3.57 -15.63 15.59
C THR A 265 5.09 -15.79 15.47
N ALA A 266 5.56 -16.60 14.53
CA ALA A 266 6.99 -16.82 14.31
C ALA A 266 7.67 -15.50 13.87
N THR A 267 8.96 -15.38 14.17
CA THR A 267 9.79 -14.23 13.77
C THR A 267 11.13 -14.72 13.24
N SER A 268 11.71 -13.97 12.29
CA SER A 268 13.05 -14.26 11.77
C SER A 268 14.11 -14.03 12.85
N ASP A 269 14.97 -15.02 13.08
CA ASP A 269 15.98 -14.97 14.13
C ASP A 269 17.28 -14.25 13.69
N GLY A 270 18.25 -14.17 14.61
CA GLY A 270 19.55 -13.56 14.34
C GLY A 270 20.59 -14.49 13.71
N LYS A 271 20.24 -15.73 13.35
CA LYS A 271 21.16 -16.67 12.71
C LYS A 271 21.30 -16.35 11.22
N ASN A 272 22.41 -16.76 10.63
CA ASN A 272 22.65 -16.60 9.19
C ASN A 272 21.78 -17.57 8.39
N LEU A 273 21.41 -17.16 7.17
CA LEU A 273 20.84 -18.05 6.17
C LEU A 273 21.81 -19.20 5.90
N GLU A 274 21.31 -20.43 5.94
CA GLU A 274 22.07 -21.66 5.70
C GLU A 274 21.40 -22.49 4.58
N PRO A 275 22.19 -23.16 3.72
CA PRO A 275 21.66 -24.11 2.74
C PRO A 275 21.04 -25.34 3.43
N GLY A 276 20.23 -26.10 2.69
CA GLY A 276 19.32 -27.13 3.21
C GLY A 276 17.86 -26.71 3.01
N ILE A 277 17.06 -26.73 4.07
CA ILE A 277 15.65 -26.33 4.02
C ILE A 277 15.51 -24.86 4.39
N ILE A 278 14.92 -24.07 3.50
CA ILE A 278 14.67 -22.64 3.72
C ILE A 278 13.17 -22.38 3.61
N LEU A 279 12.58 -21.78 4.65
CA LEU A 279 11.19 -21.35 4.65
C LEU A 279 11.10 -19.84 4.47
N SER A 280 10.15 -19.40 3.66
CA SER A 280 9.77 -17.99 3.53
C SER A 280 8.27 -17.85 3.58
N SER A 281 7.77 -16.95 4.42
CA SER A 281 6.34 -16.70 4.57
C SER A 281 6.06 -15.24 4.86
N PHE A 282 4.96 -14.74 4.30
CA PHE A 282 4.44 -13.39 4.56
C PHE A 282 3.02 -13.27 4.02
N GLY A 283 2.32 -12.23 4.43
CA GLY A 283 1.00 -11.88 3.95
C GLY A 283 0.90 -10.39 3.64
N ILE A 284 0.44 -10.07 2.43
CA ILE A 284 0.15 -8.70 2.01
C ILE A 284 -1.35 -8.47 2.13
N ARG A 285 -1.71 -7.27 2.56
CA ARG A 285 -3.05 -6.71 2.56
C ARG A 285 -3.17 -5.74 1.41
N TYR A 286 -4.28 -5.73 0.69
CA TYR A 286 -4.59 -4.70 -0.30
C TYR A 286 -6.01 -4.20 -0.07
N LYS A 287 -6.18 -2.88 0.09
CA LYS A 287 -7.48 -2.26 0.45
C LYS A 287 -8.15 -2.98 1.63
N THR A 288 -7.39 -3.23 2.69
CA THR A 288 -7.81 -3.92 3.91
C THR A 288 -7.95 -5.46 3.82
N TYR A 289 -7.99 -6.05 2.63
CA TYR A 289 -8.13 -7.51 2.47
C TYR A 289 -6.79 -8.23 2.38
N SER A 290 -6.63 -9.25 3.23
CA SER A 290 -5.39 -10.00 3.42
C SER A 290 -5.26 -11.18 2.45
N SER A 291 -4.01 -11.47 2.10
CA SER A 291 -3.55 -12.72 1.53
C SER A 291 -2.39 -13.25 2.37
N LEU A 292 -2.13 -14.55 2.29
CA LEU A 292 -1.02 -15.23 2.95
C LEU A 292 -0.34 -16.19 1.98
N ILE A 293 0.99 -16.24 2.00
CA ILE A 293 1.80 -17.17 1.22
C ILE A 293 2.94 -17.74 2.09
N ALA A 294 3.27 -19.01 1.88
CA ALA A 294 4.47 -19.63 2.43
C ALA A 294 5.03 -20.66 1.44
N ARG A 295 6.35 -20.69 1.32
CA ARG A 295 7.08 -21.63 0.46
C ARG A 295 8.25 -22.25 1.21
N THR A 296 8.58 -23.47 0.80
CA THR A 296 9.81 -24.19 1.17
C THR A 296 10.70 -24.23 -0.05
N TYR A 297 11.96 -23.87 0.13
CA TYR A 297 13.01 -24.01 -0.87
C TYR A 297 14.02 -25.04 -0.40
N LEU A 298 14.45 -25.88 -1.32
CA LEU A 298 15.34 -27.01 -1.08
C LEU A 298 16.69 -26.69 -1.70
N VAL A 299 17.72 -26.59 -0.88
CA VAL A 299 19.08 -26.32 -1.33
C VAL A 299 19.94 -27.55 -1.04
N ASP A 300 20.40 -28.21 -2.09
CA ASP A 300 21.10 -29.51 -2.03
C ASP A 300 20.39 -30.52 -1.11
N PRO A 301 19.08 -30.79 -1.32
CA PRO A 301 18.30 -31.59 -0.39
C PRO A 301 18.76 -33.06 -0.35
N THR A 302 18.52 -33.71 0.78
CA THR A 302 18.66 -35.18 0.86
C THR A 302 17.48 -35.86 0.15
N LYS A 303 17.67 -37.12 -0.29
CA LYS A 303 16.57 -37.91 -0.89
C LYS A 303 15.36 -38.02 0.04
N SER A 304 15.60 -38.06 1.35
CA SER A 304 14.54 -38.07 2.37
C SER A 304 13.74 -36.76 2.35
N GLN A 305 14.43 -35.61 2.29
CA GLN A 305 13.80 -34.29 2.18
C GLN A 305 12.99 -34.15 0.88
N GLU A 306 13.54 -34.52 -0.27
CA GLU A 306 12.84 -34.52 -1.56
C GLU A 306 11.56 -35.37 -1.51
N ALA A 307 11.67 -36.59 -0.96
CA ALA A 307 10.52 -37.50 -0.84
C ALA A 307 9.46 -36.99 0.14
N ASN A 308 9.83 -36.22 1.16
CA ASN A 308 8.90 -35.61 2.10
C ASN A 308 8.21 -34.37 1.50
N TYR A 309 8.93 -33.55 0.73
CA TYR A 309 8.32 -32.46 -0.01
C TYR A 309 7.36 -32.96 -1.08
N ALA A 310 7.71 -34.01 -1.83
CA ALA A 310 6.83 -34.63 -2.81
C ALA A 310 5.53 -35.18 -2.17
N LEU A 311 5.60 -35.73 -0.96
CA LEU A 311 4.41 -36.09 -0.18
C LEU A 311 3.58 -34.85 0.16
N LEU A 312 4.22 -33.78 0.63
CA LEU A 312 3.55 -32.52 0.98
C LEU A 312 2.79 -31.93 -0.21
N LEU A 313 3.43 -31.90 -1.38
CA LEU A 313 2.83 -31.47 -2.64
C LEU A 313 1.64 -32.35 -3.03
N SER A 314 1.78 -33.68 -2.93
CA SER A 314 0.68 -34.61 -3.20
C SER A 314 -0.53 -34.43 -2.27
N VAL A 315 -0.29 -34.13 -0.99
CA VAL A 315 -1.35 -33.80 -0.03
C VAL A 315 -2.01 -32.48 -0.44
N HIS A 316 -1.22 -31.45 -0.74
CA HIS A 316 -1.71 -30.16 -1.19
C HIS A 316 -2.62 -30.27 -2.42
N GLU A 317 -2.16 -30.93 -3.49
CA GLU A 317 -2.95 -31.12 -4.72
C GLU A 317 -4.25 -31.89 -4.48
N THR A 318 -4.23 -32.89 -3.59
CA THR A 318 -5.42 -33.66 -3.24
C THR A 318 -6.43 -32.81 -2.47
N ILE A 319 -5.95 -32.03 -1.50
CA ILE A 319 -6.79 -31.13 -0.72
C ILE A 319 -7.37 -30.01 -1.58
N MET A 320 -6.61 -29.48 -2.54
CA MET A 320 -7.13 -28.50 -3.49
C MET A 320 -8.33 -29.05 -4.27
N LYS A 321 -8.39 -30.35 -4.61
CA LYS A 321 -9.57 -30.94 -5.27
C LYS A 321 -10.79 -31.07 -4.35
N GLU A 322 -10.59 -31.08 -3.03
CA GLU A 322 -11.65 -31.19 -2.02
C GLU A 322 -12.22 -29.84 -1.58
N ILE A 323 -11.54 -28.72 -1.85
CA ILE A 323 -12.01 -27.38 -1.48
C ILE A 323 -13.05 -26.90 -2.49
N ARG A 324 -14.30 -27.31 -2.27
CA ARG A 324 -15.46 -26.94 -3.09
C ARG A 324 -16.70 -26.68 -2.24
N ASP A 325 -17.69 -26.05 -2.85
CA ASP A 325 -18.99 -25.81 -2.24
C ASP A 325 -19.61 -27.10 -1.66
N GLY A 326 -20.20 -27.00 -0.47
CA GLY A 326 -20.90 -28.12 0.19
C GLY A 326 -20.02 -29.05 1.03
N VAL A 327 -18.69 -28.95 0.97
CA VAL A 327 -17.79 -29.81 1.75
C VAL A 327 -17.63 -29.32 3.20
N VAL A 328 -17.61 -30.23 4.17
CA VAL A 328 -17.42 -29.91 5.59
C VAL A 328 -15.94 -29.72 5.91
N ALA A 329 -15.60 -28.63 6.61
CA ALA A 329 -14.22 -28.25 6.93
C ALA A 329 -13.37 -29.36 7.59
N LYS A 330 -13.94 -30.09 8.57
CA LYS A 330 -13.24 -31.20 9.24
C LYS A 330 -12.88 -32.33 8.30
N ASP A 331 -13.71 -32.60 7.29
CA ASP A 331 -13.51 -33.74 6.38
C ASP A 331 -12.30 -33.49 5.49
N ILE A 332 -12.05 -32.23 5.12
CA ILE A 332 -10.86 -31.80 4.38
C ILE A 332 -9.59 -32.07 5.21
N TYR A 333 -9.59 -31.68 6.50
CA TYR A 333 -8.45 -31.96 7.39
C TYR A 333 -8.24 -33.46 7.59
N THR A 334 -9.31 -34.22 7.85
CA THR A 334 -9.23 -35.67 8.04
C THR A 334 -8.72 -36.36 6.78
N LYS A 335 -9.08 -35.89 5.58
CA LYS A 335 -8.54 -36.40 4.32
C LYS A 335 -7.03 -36.16 4.20
N ALA A 336 -6.56 -34.96 4.55
CA ALA A 336 -5.13 -34.61 4.52
C ALA A 336 -4.33 -35.52 5.45
N LEU A 337 -4.78 -35.66 6.70
CA LEU A 337 -4.14 -36.50 7.70
C LEU A 337 -4.15 -37.98 7.29
N SER A 338 -5.25 -38.46 6.71
CA SER A 338 -5.35 -39.84 6.22
C SER A 338 -4.37 -40.14 5.08
N LEU A 339 -4.12 -39.17 4.19
CA LEU A 339 -3.11 -39.32 3.13
C LEU A 339 -1.70 -39.46 3.71
N VAL A 340 -1.34 -38.61 4.67
CA VAL A 340 -0.05 -38.70 5.38
C VAL A 340 0.08 -40.07 6.05
N ARG A 341 -0.92 -40.47 6.85
CA ARG A 341 -0.98 -41.79 7.50
C ARG A 341 -0.82 -42.95 6.52
N SER A 342 -1.44 -42.88 5.35
CA SER A 342 -1.41 -43.97 4.37
C SER A 342 -0.08 -44.11 3.64
N LYS A 343 0.64 -42.99 3.43
CA LYS A 343 1.88 -42.96 2.63
C LYS A 343 3.13 -43.04 3.50
N LYS A 344 3.14 -42.33 4.63
CA LYS A 344 4.25 -42.24 5.59
C LYS A 344 3.69 -42.08 7.01
N PRO A 345 3.23 -43.19 7.65
CA PRO A 345 2.64 -43.17 9.00
C PRO A 345 3.52 -42.47 10.04
N GLU A 346 4.85 -42.61 9.92
CA GLU A 346 5.85 -42.00 10.80
C GLU A 346 5.83 -40.47 10.78
N LEU A 347 5.27 -39.84 9.74
CA LEU A 347 5.13 -38.38 9.63
C LEU A 347 3.83 -37.86 10.23
N GLU A 348 2.93 -38.73 10.70
CA GLU A 348 1.64 -38.30 11.27
C GLU A 348 1.82 -37.31 12.43
N SER A 349 2.71 -37.63 13.38
CA SER A 349 2.98 -36.76 14.53
C SER A 349 3.66 -35.45 14.17
N HIS A 350 4.22 -35.37 12.97
CA HIS A 350 4.88 -34.19 12.41
C HIS A 350 3.91 -33.35 11.57
N PHE A 351 2.72 -33.85 11.23
CA PHE A 351 1.77 -33.09 10.43
C PHE A 351 1.10 -31.97 11.24
N VAL A 352 0.89 -30.82 10.61
CA VAL A 352 0.22 -29.67 11.24
C VAL A 352 -1.16 -30.04 11.78
N LYS A 353 -1.51 -29.50 12.96
CA LYS A 353 -2.79 -29.79 13.66
C LYS A 353 -4.03 -29.14 13.01
N ASN A 354 -3.83 -28.27 12.03
CA ASN A 354 -4.85 -27.64 11.20
C ASN A 354 -4.22 -27.28 9.86
N ILE A 355 -5.01 -27.29 8.80
CA ILE A 355 -4.54 -27.04 7.43
C ILE A 355 -4.89 -25.63 6.92
N GLY A 356 -4.98 -24.66 7.85
CA GLY A 356 -5.29 -23.27 7.55
C GLY A 356 -6.64 -22.79 8.08
N ALA A 357 -7.14 -21.67 7.57
CA ALA A 357 -8.37 -21.04 8.06
C ALA A 357 -9.02 -20.10 7.02
N GLY A 358 -10.19 -19.55 7.36
CA GLY A 358 -10.77 -18.42 6.63
C GLY A 358 -9.85 -17.20 6.64
N ILE A 359 -9.76 -16.51 5.51
CA ILE A 359 -8.96 -15.28 5.33
C ILE A 359 -9.80 -14.20 4.65
N GLY A 360 -9.57 -12.93 4.99
CA GLY A 360 -10.28 -11.78 4.44
C GLY A 360 -9.73 -10.50 5.04
N ILE A 361 -10.59 -9.67 5.65
CA ILE A 361 -10.13 -8.53 6.46
C ILE A 361 -9.24 -9.04 7.61
N GLU A 362 -9.70 -10.09 8.28
CA GLU A 362 -8.89 -10.85 9.23
C GLU A 362 -7.90 -11.75 8.47
N LEU A 363 -6.64 -11.76 8.90
CA LEU A 363 -5.63 -12.68 8.35
C LEU A 363 -5.99 -14.14 8.65
N ARG A 364 -6.63 -14.40 9.79
CA ARG A 364 -7.03 -15.73 10.24
C ARG A 364 -8.32 -15.70 11.04
N ASP A 365 -9.40 -16.18 10.43
CA ASP A 365 -10.69 -16.32 11.11
C ASP A 365 -10.71 -17.53 12.05
N SER A 366 -10.74 -17.28 13.36
CA SER A 366 -10.69 -18.31 14.39
C SER A 366 -11.91 -19.25 14.40
N ASN A 367 -13.05 -18.80 13.84
CA ASN A 367 -14.27 -19.60 13.71
C ASN A 367 -14.31 -20.39 12.40
N MET A 368 -13.31 -20.24 11.53
CA MET A 368 -13.20 -20.95 10.25
C MET A 368 -11.86 -21.65 10.09
N VAL A 369 -11.35 -22.26 11.16
CA VAL A 369 -10.11 -23.07 11.14
C VAL A 369 -10.39 -24.45 10.57
N LEU A 370 -9.56 -24.91 9.62
CA LEU A 370 -9.65 -26.23 8.99
C LEU A 370 -8.93 -27.27 9.85
N ASN A 371 -9.65 -27.85 10.81
CA ASN A 371 -9.15 -28.88 11.73
C ASN A 371 -10.20 -29.97 11.94
N ALA A 372 -9.84 -31.04 12.67
CA ALA A 372 -10.73 -32.18 12.92
C ALA A 372 -12.05 -31.87 13.67
N LYS A 373 -12.24 -30.65 14.18
CA LYS A 373 -13.39 -30.27 15.02
C LYS A 373 -14.40 -29.38 14.29
N ASN A 374 -14.03 -28.76 13.17
CA ASN A 374 -14.86 -27.74 12.53
C ASN A 374 -15.93 -28.34 11.61
N ASN A 375 -17.20 -28.23 11.99
CA ASN A 375 -18.33 -28.76 11.21
C ASN A 375 -18.92 -27.76 10.20
N ARG A 376 -18.27 -26.61 9.95
CA ARG A 376 -18.78 -25.65 8.98
C ARG A 376 -18.67 -26.16 7.56
N VAL A 377 -19.71 -25.90 6.78
CA VAL A 377 -19.80 -26.24 5.36
C VAL A 377 -19.19 -25.10 4.55
N LEU A 378 -18.27 -25.43 3.66
CA LEU A 378 -17.69 -24.49 2.71
C LEU A 378 -18.75 -24.01 1.72
N LYS A 379 -18.70 -22.72 1.39
CA LYS A 379 -19.59 -22.11 0.40
C LYS A 379 -18.79 -21.45 -0.71
N ASN A 380 -19.32 -21.48 -1.93
CA ASN A 380 -18.77 -20.72 -3.05
C ASN A 380 -18.59 -19.24 -2.65
N GLY A 381 -17.44 -18.66 -3.02
CA GLY A 381 -17.09 -17.28 -2.69
C GLY A 381 -16.40 -17.12 -1.33
N MET A 382 -16.33 -18.16 -0.49
CA MET A 382 -15.44 -18.15 0.68
C MET A 382 -13.98 -18.05 0.25
N THR A 383 -13.15 -17.45 1.08
CA THR A 383 -11.70 -17.38 0.90
C THR A 383 -10.98 -18.02 2.08
N LEU A 384 -10.01 -18.87 1.80
CA LEU A 384 -9.26 -19.65 2.77
C LEU A 384 -7.76 -19.47 2.53
N SER A 385 -6.96 -19.43 3.59
CA SER A 385 -5.54 -19.77 3.51
C SER A 385 -5.42 -21.27 3.79
N ILE A 386 -4.79 -22.01 2.89
CA ILE A 386 -4.56 -23.45 3.00
C ILE A 386 -3.09 -23.66 3.30
N THR A 387 -2.78 -24.25 4.45
CA THR A 387 -1.41 -24.46 4.93
C THR A 387 -1.19 -25.95 5.13
N ILE A 388 -0.39 -26.56 4.29
CA ILE A 388 0.03 -27.96 4.42
C ILE A 388 1.48 -27.95 4.89
N GLY A 389 1.77 -28.58 6.03
CA GLY A 389 3.12 -28.53 6.60
C GLY A 389 3.50 -29.75 7.43
N LEU A 390 4.81 -29.95 7.56
CA LEU A 390 5.47 -30.89 8.45
C LEU A 390 6.36 -30.11 9.42
N THR A 391 6.30 -30.44 10.71
CA THR A 391 7.05 -29.79 11.78
C THR A 391 8.02 -30.76 12.43
N ASP A 392 9.25 -30.30 12.71
CA ASP A 392 10.23 -31.01 13.55
C ASP A 392 10.61 -32.41 13.05
N VAL A 393 10.64 -32.62 11.72
CA VAL A 393 11.02 -33.89 11.09
C VAL A 393 12.53 -34.09 11.25
N LYS A 394 12.96 -35.25 11.73
CA LYS A 394 14.40 -35.57 11.81
C LYS A 394 14.92 -36.00 10.44
N ASP A 395 16.10 -35.51 10.07
CA ASP A 395 16.77 -35.97 8.86
C ASP A 395 17.77 -37.09 9.20
N PRO A 396 17.51 -38.35 8.82
CA PRO A 396 18.43 -39.45 9.08
C PRO A 396 19.75 -39.31 8.30
N ASP A 397 19.74 -38.55 7.20
CA ASP A 397 20.86 -38.39 6.29
C ASP A 397 21.60 -37.05 6.51
N ALA A 398 21.35 -36.37 7.63
CA ALA A 398 21.95 -35.08 7.94
C ALA A 398 23.49 -35.16 7.99
N LYS A 399 24.17 -34.43 7.11
CA LYS A 399 25.64 -34.33 7.07
C LYS A 399 26.24 -33.63 8.31
N SER A 400 25.44 -32.94 9.11
CA SER A 400 25.86 -32.19 10.31
C SER A 400 24.86 -32.35 11.45
N THR A 401 25.35 -32.61 12.66
CA THR A 401 24.55 -32.73 13.89
C THR A 401 23.86 -31.43 14.30
N LYS A 402 24.24 -30.27 13.74
CA LYS A 402 23.57 -28.98 13.98
C LYS A 402 22.24 -28.84 13.20
N ASN A 403 22.04 -29.61 12.12
CA ASN A 403 20.87 -29.56 11.23
C ASN A 403 20.04 -30.85 11.27
N GLY A 404 19.97 -31.52 12.44
CA GLY A 404 19.33 -32.84 12.57
C GLY A 404 17.80 -32.85 12.42
N GLY A 405 17.14 -31.70 12.30
CA GLY A 405 15.70 -31.60 12.09
C GLY A 405 15.29 -30.45 11.18
N TYR A 406 14.17 -30.61 10.46
CA TYR A 406 13.61 -29.63 9.54
C TYR A 406 12.09 -29.58 9.56
N SER A 407 11.55 -28.50 9.03
CA SER A 407 10.11 -28.32 8.79
C SER A 407 9.90 -27.91 7.33
N MET A 408 8.74 -28.25 6.77
CA MET A 408 8.36 -27.87 5.41
C MET A 408 6.93 -27.32 5.43
N VAL A 409 6.64 -26.36 4.56
CA VAL A 409 5.32 -25.75 4.43
C VAL A 409 5.03 -25.29 3.01
N ILE A 410 3.77 -25.48 2.60
CA ILE A 410 3.15 -24.85 1.44
C ILE A 410 1.91 -24.12 1.97
N THR A 411 1.86 -22.80 1.80
CA THR A 411 0.64 -22.03 2.08
C THR A 411 0.18 -21.25 0.86
N ASP A 412 -1.10 -21.42 0.52
CA ASP A 412 -1.74 -20.69 -0.57
C ASP A 412 -3.06 -20.03 -0.14
N THR A 413 -3.33 -18.85 -0.70
CA THR A 413 -4.62 -18.18 -0.55
C THR A 413 -5.54 -18.56 -1.71
N VAL A 414 -6.73 -19.06 -1.37
CA VAL A 414 -7.67 -19.61 -2.35
C VAL A 414 -9.08 -19.06 -2.15
N ARG A 415 -9.85 -19.00 -3.25
CA ARG A 415 -11.30 -18.84 -3.22
C ARG A 415 -11.97 -20.20 -3.45
N VAL A 416 -12.91 -20.58 -2.60
CA VAL A 416 -13.78 -21.74 -2.80
C VAL A 416 -14.68 -21.51 -4.01
N GLY A 417 -14.67 -22.45 -4.95
CA GLY A 417 -15.56 -22.50 -6.12
C GLY A 417 -16.48 -23.72 -6.08
N GLU A 418 -17.30 -23.87 -7.12
CA GLU A 418 -18.28 -24.96 -7.22
C GLU A 418 -17.62 -26.32 -7.48
N SER A 419 -16.62 -26.37 -8.36
CA SER A 419 -15.93 -27.61 -8.76
C SER A 419 -14.49 -27.70 -8.23
N GLY A 420 -14.09 -26.79 -7.35
CA GLY A 420 -12.73 -26.66 -6.84
C GLY A 420 -12.34 -25.19 -6.61
N PRO A 421 -11.18 -24.94 -6.02
CA PRO A 421 -10.77 -23.60 -5.63
C PRO A 421 -10.09 -22.85 -6.78
N HIS A 422 -10.21 -21.52 -6.76
CA HIS A 422 -9.31 -20.64 -7.48
C HIS A 422 -8.12 -20.30 -6.60
N ILE A 423 -6.94 -20.81 -6.94
CA ILE A 423 -5.70 -20.53 -6.21
C ILE A 423 -5.17 -19.16 -6.66
N PHE A 424 -5.20 -18.17 -5.77
CA PHE A 424 -4.78 -16.80 -6.10
C PHE A 424 -3.27 -16.60 -6.01
N THR A 425 -2.57 -17.42 -5.22
CA THR A 425 -1.11 -17.38 -5.04
C THR A 425 -0.33 -18.36 -5.91
N LYS A 426 -0.99 -18.94 -6.93
CA LYS A 426 -0.42 -19.98 -7.80
C LYS A 426 0.80 -19.56 -8.63
N ASP A 427 1.01 -18.25 -8.79
CA ASP A 427 2.09 -17.71 -9.63
C ASP A 427 3.47 -17.86 -8.96
N ALA A 428 3.51 -18.14 -7.65
CA ALA A 428 4.72 -18.57 -6.96
C ALA A 428 4.76 -20.11 -6.96
N GLY A 429 5.78 -20.66 -7.62
CA GLY A 429 5.96 -22.10 -7.82
C GLY A 429 5.98 -22.93 -6.53
N ILE A 430 5.52 -24.18 -6.64
CA ILE A 430 5.52 -25.20 -5.59
C ILE A 430 5.97 -26.57 -6.12
N ASP A 431 6.19 -26.69 -7.43
CA ASP A 431 6.73 -27.90 -8.03
C ASP A 431 8.23 -28.00 -7.72
N MET A 432 8.76 -29.22 -7.81
CA MET A 432 10.16 -29.50 -7.45
C MET A 432 11.16 -28.64 -8.23
N ASP A 433 10.89 -28.39 -9.52
CA ASP A 433 11.79 -27.62 -10.37
C ASP A 433 11.85 -26.14 -9.95
N SER A 434 10.74 -25.61 -9.45
CA SER A 434 10.65 -24.21 -9.00
C SER A 434 11.27 -23.93 -7.62
N ILE A 435 11.47 -24.97 -6.80
CA ILE A 435 11.87 -24.83 -5.40
C ILE A 435 13.22 -25.46 -5.05
N SER A 436 13.78 -26.28 -5.94
CA SER A 436 15.07 -26.95 -5.75
C SER A 436 16.23 -26.18 -6.37
N PHE A 437 17.29 -25.99 -5.59
CA PHE A 437 18.54 -25.34 -5.98
C PHE A 437 19.70 -26.28 -5.67
N TYR A 438 20.62 -26.42 -6.62
CA TYR A 438 21.79 -27.27 -6.48
C TYR A 438 23.05 -26.42 -6.69
N PHE A 439 23.91 -26.34 -5.67
CA PHE A 439 25.15 -25.55 -5.73
C PHE A 439 26.35 -26.50 -5.77
N GLY A 440 26.81 -26.77 -6.99
CA GLY A 440 28.03 -27.53 -7.25
C GLY A 440 27.81 -29.02 -7.55
N ASP A 441 27.68 -29.31 -8.84
CA ASP A 441 28.36 -30.44 -9.47
C ASP A 441 29.13 -29.88 -10.68
N ASP A 442 30.43 -29.65 -10.51
CA ASP A 442 31.35 -29.76 -11.64
C ASP A 442 31.33 -31.24 -12.06
N GLU A 443 30.96 -31.48 -13.32
CA GLU A 443 30.97 -32.76 -14.06
C GLU A 443 29.82 -33.76 -13.74
N GLU A 444 28.70 -33.63 -14.45
CA GLU A 444 27.97 -34.83 -14.86
C GLU A 444 28.95 -35.74 -15.64
N PRO A 445 29.17 -37.02 -15.25
CA PRO A 445 29.85 -37.96 -16.13
C PRO A 445 28.93 -38.23 -17.33
N GLU A 446 29.28 -37.67 -18.49
CA GLU A 446 28.62 -37.98 -19.76
C GLU A 446 28.48 -39.49 -19.92
N LYS A 447 27.23 -39.98 -19.95
CA LYS A 447 26.94 -41.35 -20.38
C LYS A 447 27.42 -41.51 -21.83
N PRO A 448 28.13 -42.60 -22.18
CA PRO A 448 28.70 -42.76 -23.51
C PRO A 448 27.59 -42.96 -24.55
N VAL A 449 27.35 -41.96 -25.39
CA VAL A 449 26.46 -42.06 -26.55
C VAL A 449 27.20 -42.77 -27.68
N LYS A 450 26.64 -43.90 -28.13
CA LYS A 450 27.11 -44.67 -29.29
C LYS A 450 27.15 -43.80 -30.56
N GLN A 451 28.30 -43.82 -31.22
CA GLN A 451 28.55 -43.15 -32.50
C GLN A 451 27.66 -43.68 -33.64
N LYS A 452 27.09 -42.76 -34.43
CA LYS A 452 26.92 -42.92 -35.88
C LYS A 452 27.58 -41.73 -36.59
N LYS A 453 28.62 -42.04 -37.38
CA LYS A 453 29.23 -41.27 -38.49
C LYS A 453 28.16 -40.93 -39.54
N GLU A 454 28.19 -39.91 -40.40
CA GLU A 454 29.13 -38.88 -40.90
C GLU A 454 28.22 -37.79 -41.54
N SER A 455 28.59 -36.53 -41.83
CA SER A 455 29.65 -36.07 -42.72
C SER A 455 29.98 -34.57 -42.53
N LYS A 456 31.26 -34.23 -42.65
CA LYS A 456 31.90 -32.91 -42.48
C LYS A 456 31.81 -32.02 -43.74
N SER A 457 31.85 -30.70 -43.53
CA SER A 457 32.86 -29.75 -44.10
C SER A 457 32.54 -28.31 -43.63
N SER A 458 33.28 -27.75 -42.65
CA SER A 458 34.43 -26.81 -42.79
C SER A 458 34.01 -25.34 -43.03
N ALA A 459 34.50 -24.29 -42.38
CA ALA A 459 35.58 -24.02 -41.40
C ALA A 459 35.26 -22.64 -40.74
N ILE A 460 35.30 -22.48 -39.41
CA ILE A 460 36.42 -22.04 -38.51
C ILE A 460 36.82 -20.55 -38.61
N ALA A 461 36.61 -19.81 -37.51
CA ALA A 461 37.64 -19.11 -36.70
C ALA A 461 36.94 -18.38 -35.52
N SER A 462 36.79 -18.97 -34.32
CA SER A 462 37.75 -19.08 -33.19
C SER A 462 37.91 -17.80 -32.35
N ARG A 463 37.37 -17.77 -31.11
CA ARG A 463 38.07 -17.87 -29.77
C ARG A 463 38.77 -16.55 -29.36
N ASN A 464 38.90 -16.11 -28.10
CA ASN A 464 38.54 -16.54 -26.74
C ASN A 464 38.90 -15.39 -25.76
N VAL A 465 38.16 -15.29 -24.65
CA VAL A 465 38.64 -15.09 -23.24
C VAL A 465 39.64 -13.96 -22.91
N THR A 466 39.29 -13.08 -21.96
CA THR A 466 40.00 -12.96 -20.65
C THR A 466 39.33 -12.01 -19.65
N ARG A 467 39.33 -12.46 -18.38
CA ARG A 467 39.11 -11.68 -17.15
C ARG A 467 40.23 -10.66 -16.95
N THR A 468 39.88 -9.45 -16.51
CA THR A 468 40.79 -8.63 -15.69
C THR A 468 40.00 -7.83 -14.65
N LYS A 469 40.31 -8.10 -13.37
CA LYS A 469 39.95 -7.30 -12.20
C LYS A 469 40.71 -5.96 -12.24
N LEU A 470 40.17 -4.93 -11.56
CA LEU A 470 40.81 -3.89 -10.72
C LEU A 470 39.71 -2.85 -10.40
N ARG A 471 39.02 -2.85 -9.26
CA ARG A 471 39.37 -2.32 -7.91
C ARG A 471 40.09 -0.96 -7.93
N ALA A 472 39.32 0.10 -7.69
CA ALA A 472 39.74 1.33 -7.00
C ALA A 472 38.64 1.62 -5.95
N GLU A 473 38.88 1.18 -4.71
CA GLU A 473 39.28 2.02 -3.57
C GLU A 473 38.12 2.85 -2.97
N ARG A 474 37.59 2.32 -1.86
CA ARG A 474 36.97 3.13 -0.82
C ARG A 474 38.08 3.83 -0.02
N PRO A 475 37.77 4.98 0.58
CA PRO A 475 38.19 5.25 1.94
C PRO A 475 37.05 4.84 2.88
N THR A 476 37.32 3.80 3.65
CA THR A 476 36.71 3.53 4.94
C THR A 476 37.11 4.63 5.93
N GLN A 477 36.13 5.43 6.35
CA GLN A 477 36.03 5.81 7.76
C GLN A 477 34.61 5.47 8.22
N VAL A 478 34.53 4.42 9.03
CA VAL A 478 33.37 4.12 9.86
C VAL A 478 33.26 5.28 10.84
N ASN A 479 32.38 6.22 10.52
CA ASN A 479 32.03 7.27 11.45
C ASN A 479 30.85 6.71 12.24
N GLU A 480 31.11 6.08 13.39
CA GLU A 480 30.06 5.63 14.34
C GLU A 480 29.12 6.81 14.69
N GLY A 481 29.64 8.04 14.64
CA GLY A 481 28.85 9.26 14.75
C GLY A 481 27.94 9.56 13.56
N ALA A 482 28.13 8.99 12.36
CA ALA A 482 27.25 9.18 11.20
C ALA A 482 26.07 8.18 11.17
N GLU A 483 26.20 7.04 11.85
CA GLU A 483 25.12 6.07 12.07
C GLU A 483 24.29 6.46 13.31
N ALA A 484 24.95 6.96 14.37
CA ALA A 484 24.26 7.66 15.46
C ALA A 484 23.57 8.95 14.97
N ARG A 485 24.22 9.78 14.13
CA ARG A 485 23.57 10.94 13.47
C ARG A 485 22.53 10.53 12.44
N ARG A 486 22.60 9.36 11.79
CA ARG A 486 21.52 8.88 10.91
C ARG A 486 20.36 8.30 11.70
N ARG A 487 20.60 7.65 12.84
CA ARG A 487 19.57 7.18 13.75
C ARG A 487 18.94 8.32 14.54
N GLU A 488 19.72 9.32 14.96
CA GLU A 488 19.22 10.59 15.51
C GLU A 488 18.54 11.41 14.44
N HIS A 489 19.06 11.52 13.21
CA HIS A 489 18.40 12.25 12.13
C HIS A 489 17.16 11.51 11.61
N GLN A 490 17.11 10.18 11.64
CA GLN A 490 15.90 9.39 11.35
C GLN A 490 14.93 9.39 12.54
N LYS A 491 15.40 9.45 13.78
CA LYS A 491 14.58 9.68 14.99
C LYS A 491 14.14 11.14 15.10
N GLU A 492 14.86 12.08 14.52
CA GLU A 492 14.56 13.51 14.41
C GLU A 492 13.70 13.77 13.18
N LEU A 493 13.83 13.03 12.07
CA LEU A 493 12.90 13.01 10.93
C LEU A 493 11.62 12.27 11.29
N ALA A 494 11.69 11.20 12.07
CA ALA A 494 10.53 10.55 12.65
C ALA A 494 9.94 11.46 13.71
N SER A 495 10.70 12.02 14.66
CA SER A 495 10.20 13.01 15.62
C SER A 495 9.72 14.28 14.95
N LYS A 496 10.25 14.70 13.78
CA LYS A 496 9.80 15.86 13.00
C LYS A 496 8.63 15.52 12.09
N LYS A 497 8.47 14.28 11.61
CA LYS A 497 7.23 13.79 10.96
C LYS A 497 6.14 13.48 11.98
N THR A 498 6.51 13.04 13.17
CA THR A 498 5.66 12.81 14.32
C THR A 498 5.36 14.12 14.99
N LYS A 499 6.24 15.13 14.98
CA LYS A 499 6.00 16.52 15.41
C LYS A 499 5.37 17.36 14.30
N GLU A 500 5.50 17.05 13.02
CA GLU A 500 4.67 17.63 11.94
C GLU A 500 3.29 16.95 11.93
N GLY A 501 3.22 15.67 12.30
CA GLY A 501 1.99 14.95 12.62
C GLY A 501 1.36 15.50 13.88
N LEU A 502 2.14 15.67 14.95
CA LEU A 502 1.73 16.26 16.22
C LEU A 502 1.48 17.75 16.04
N ASP A 503 2.13 18.50 15.16
CA ASP A 503 1.88 19.93 14.86
C ASP A 503 0.65 20.08 13.95
N ARG A 504 0.38 19.09 13.07
CA ARG A 504 -0.93 18.93 12.42
C ARG A 504 -2.05 18.51 13.38
N PHE A 505 -1.72 17.90 14.52
CA PHE A 505 -2.69 17.49 15.55
C PHE A 505 -2.68 18.38 16.81
N THR A 506 -1.71 19.28 17.01
CA THR A 506 -1.65 20.31 18.05
C THR A 506 -2.14 21.63 17.48
N GLY A 507 -2.10 21.80 16.15
CA GLY A 507 -3.02 22.67 15.41
C GLY A 507 -4.48 22.17 15.41
N ALA A 508 -4.77 20.99 15.96
CA ALA A 508 -6.15 20.58 16.30
C ALA A 508 -6.51 20.88 17.78
N THR A 509 -5.60 21.58 18.49
CA THR A 509 -5.84 22.23 19.79
C THR A 509 -5.57 23.74 19.76
N GLY A 510 -5.40 24.36 18.59
CA GLY A 510 -5.28 25.80 18.44
C GLY A 510 -5.91 26.27 17.13
N ASP A 511 -6.82 27.23 17.22
CA ASP A 511 -7.40 28.00 16.11
C ASP A 511 -6.30 28.52 15.16
N ASP A 512 -6.45 28.28 13.85
CA ASP A 512 -6.57 29.39 12.89
C ASP A 512 -6.87 28.94 11.45
N ASN A 513 -7.73 29.72 10.81
CA ASN A 513 -8.18 29.60 9.42
C ASN A 513 -7.24 30.33 8.45
N GLY A 514 -6.85 29.68 7.35
CA GLY A 514 -6.27 30.40 6.21
C GLY A 514 -5.78 29.50 5.08
N VAL A 515 -6.62 29.22 4.07
CA VAL A 515 -6.20 28.56 2.82
C VAL A 515 -6.44 29.49 1.64
N ALA A 516 -5.37 29.90 0.97
CA ALA A 516 -5.43 30.43 -0.38
C ALA A 516 -5.41 29.27 -1.40
N GLN A 517 -6.51 29.05 -2.13
CA GLN A 517 -6.61 28.05 -3.21
C GLN A 517 -6.10 28.61 -4.55
N LYS A 518 -5.32 27.81 -5.31
CA LYS A 518 -4.96 28.10 -6.71
C LYS A 518 -6.11 27.73 -7.66
N LYS A 519 -6.52 28.65 -8.54
CA LYS A 519 -7.56 28.45 -9.59
C LYS A 519 -7.01 27.84 -10.88
N PHE A 520 -7.82 27.00 -11.54
CA PHE A 520 -7.57 26.36 -12.85
C PHE A 520 -7.78 27.33 -14.04
N LYS A 521 -7.07 27.11 -15.18
CA LYS A 521 -7.19 27.87 -16.44
C LYS A 521 -7.67 26.97 -17.58
N ARG A 522 -8.86 27.22 -18.12
CA ARG A 522 -9.40 26.58 -19.33
C ARG A 522 -8.94 27.34 -20.59
N PHE A 523 -8.41 26.63 -21.58
CA PHE A 523 -7.98 27.21 -22.85
C PHE A 523 -9.07 26.98 -23.92
N GLU A 524 -9.75 28.05 -24.34
CA GLU A 524 -10.81 28.01 -25.36
C GLU A 524 -10.36 28.76 -26.61
N SER A 525 -10.04 28.02 -27.68
CA SER A 525 -9.51 28.59 -28.93
C SER A 525 -10.58 29.16 -29.86
N TYR A 526 -11.74 28.50 -29.95
CA TYR A 526 -12.88 28.89 -30.77
C TYR A 526 -14.16 28.63 -29.97
N LYS A 527 -15.06 29.61 -29.90
CA LYS A 527 -16.32 29.50 -29.15
C LYS A 527 -17.46 28.91 -29.99
N ARG A 528 -17.35 28.98 -31.32
CA ARG A 528 -18.36 28.56 -32.29
C ARG A 528 -17.69 28.03 -33.55
N ASP A 529 -18.33 27.06 -34.21
CA ASP A 529 -17.80 26.39 -35.41
C ASP A 529 -17.51 27.35 -36.57
N ASN A 530 -18.28 28.45 -36.68
CA ASN A 530 -18.09 29.47 -37.71
C ASN A 530 -16.83 30.33 -37.52
N GLN A 531 -16.10 30.18 -36.41
CA GLN A 531 -14.83 30.85 -36.16
C GLN A 531 -13.62 30.03 -36.66
N LEU A 532 -13.84 28.80 -37.12
CA LEU A 532 -12.77 27.99 -37.69
C LEU A 532 -12.30 28.59 -39.03
N PRO A 533 -10.98 28.60 -39.31
CA PRO A 533 -10.44 29.10 -40.57
C PRO A 533 -11.05 28.38 -41.77
N ALA A 534 -11.41 29.09 -42.86
CA ALA A 534 -12.03 28.48 -44.03
C ALA A 534 -11.23 27.30 -44.63
N LYS A 535 -9.90 27.32 -44.45
CA LYS A 535 -8.94 26.29 -44.89
C LYS A 535 -9.12 24.93 -44.21
N VAL A 536 -9.90 24.84 -43.11
CA VAL A 536 -10.20 23.55 -42.46
C VAL A 536 -11.09 22.64 -43.32
N LYS A 537 -11.78 23.18 -44.34
CA LYS A 537 -12.60 22.42 -45.29
C LYS A 537 -11.78 21.43 -46.12
N ASP A 538 -10.49 21.70 -46.28
CA ASP A 538 -9.58 20.83 -47.05
C ASP A 538 -9.23 19.53 -46.28
N LEU A 539 -9.69 19.39 -45.03
CA LEU A 539 -9.40 18.28 -44.12
C LEU A 539 -7.90 17.96 -44.04
N THR A 540 -7.11 19.04 -43.94
CA THR A 540 -5.67 18.95 -43.78
C THR A 540 -5.24 19.60 -42.47
N VAL A 541 -4.10 19.17 -41.90
CA VAL A 541 -3.56 19.78 -40.68
C VAL A 541 -3.27 21.26 -40.93
N TYR A 542 -3.77 22.13 -40.05
CA TYR A 542 -3.59 23.57 -40.13
C TYR A 542 -3.12 24.13 -38.79
N VAL A 543 -2.09 24.97 -38.82
CA VAL A 543 -1.55 25.65 -37.64
C VAL A 543 -2.04 27.09 -37.67
N ASP A 544 -2.97 27.44 -36.77
CA ASP A 544 -3.48 28.80 -36.62
C ASP A 544 -2.66 29.55 -35.56
N SER A 545 -1.75 30.39 -36.03
CA SER A 545 -0.89 31.20 -35.15
C SER A 545 -1.65 32.31 -34.43
N LYS A 546 -2.82 32.75 -34.93
CA LYS A 546 -3.60 33.84 -34.31
C LYS A 546 -4.26 33.38 -33.02
N THR A 547 -4.82 32.17 -33.02
CA THR A 547 -5.51 31.56 -31.87
C THR A 547 -4.65 30.56 -31.11
N SER A 548 -3.35 30.49 -31.43
CA SER A 548 -2.39 29.54 -30.83
C SER A 548 -2.88 28.09 -30.86
N THR A 549 -3.43 27.64 -32.00
CA THR A 549 -4.15 26.35 -32.09
C THR A 549 -3.73 25.54 -33.30
N VAL A 550 -3.57 24.24 -33.11
CA VAL A 550 -3.30 23.26 -34.17
C VAL A 550 -4.58 22.48 -34.45
N ILE A 551 -5.09 22.57 -35.67
CA ILE A 551 -6.31 21.90 -36.09
C ILE A 551 -5.92 20.63 -36.84
N VAL A 552 -6.39 19.48 -36.34
CA VAL A 552 -6.09 18.17 -36.90
C VAL A 552 -7.36 17.50 -37.41
N PRO A 553 -7.40 17.03 -38.67
CA PRO A 553 -8.53 16.25 -39.17
C PRO A 553 -8.57 14.87 -38.50
N ILE A 554 -9.61 14.59 -37.74
CA ILE A 554 -9.86 13.28 -37.12
C ILE A 554 -11.24 12.80 -37.56
N MET A 555 -11.29 11.63 -38.21
CA MET A 555 -12.54 11.01 -38.70
C MET A 555 -13.41 11.99 -39.53
N GLY A 556 -12.78 12.77 -40.41
CA GLY A 556 -13.47 13.72 -41.30
C GLY A 556 -13.92 15.02 -40.62
N ARG A 557 -13.48 15.30 -39.38
CA ARG A 557 -13.81 16.53 -38.66
C ARG A 557 -12.54 17.32 -38.27
N PRO A 558 -12.53 18.65 -38.41
CA PRO A 558 -11.41 19.48 -37.95
C PRO A 558 -11.44 19.63 -36.42
N VAL A 559 -10.48 19.02 -35.73
CA VAL A 559 -10.40 19.03 -34.25
C VAL A 559 -9.31 20.01 -33.79
N PRO A 560 -9.66 21.10 -33.07
CA PRO A 560 -8.69 22.08 -32.59
C PRO A 560 -8.00 21.62 -31.28
N PHE A 561 -6.68 21.74 -31.24
CA PHE A 561 -5.85 21.55 -30.05
C PHE A 561 -5.03 22.80 -29.75
N HIS A 562 -5.27 23.45 -28.61
CA HIS A 562 -4.51 24.62 -28.20
C HIS A 562 -3.04 24.27 -27.98
N ILE A 563 -2.10 25.15 -28.35
CA ILE A 563 -0.66 24.85 -28.33
C ILE A 563 -0.14 24.48 -26.93
N ASN A 564 -0.76 25.02 -25.88
CA ASN A 564 -0.43 24.70 -24.48
C ASN A 564 -0.80 23.27 -24.06
N THR A 565 -1.56 22.52 -24.88
CA THR A 565 -1.79 21.09 -24.64
C THR A 565 -0.81 20.21 -25.40
N ILE A 566 0.05 20.77 -26.26
CA ILE A 566 1.00 20.04 -27.09
C ILE A 566 2.40 20.06 -26.45
N LYS A 567 2.97 18.87 -26.24
CA LYS A 567 4.32 18.65 -25.70
C LYS A 567 5.40 18.75 -26.77
N ASN A 568 5.20 18.28 -27.98
CA ASN A 568 6.07 18.53 -29.14
C ASN A 568 5.42 17.94 -30.40
N ALA A 569 5.94 18.31 -31.57
CA ALA A 569 5.66 17.64 -32.82
C ALA A 569 6.99 17.25 -33.48
N SER A 570 7.06 16.05 -34.05
CA SER A 570 8.25 15.53 -34.74
C SER A 570 7.85 14.84 -36.03
N LYS A 571 8.66 14.99 -37.07
CA LYS A 571 8.49 14.32 -38.36
C LYS A 571 9.52 13.21 -38.52
N SER A 572 9.10 12.07 -39.05
CA SER A 572 9.96 10.93 -39.41
C SER A 572 9.59 10.37 -40.77
N ASP A 573 10.56 9.80 -41.47
CA ASP A 573 10.38 9.24 -42.82
C ASP A 573 10.53 7.72 -42.80
N GLU A 574 9.63 7.03 -43.49
CA GLU A 574 9.68 5.57 -43.66
C GLU A 574 9.22 5.23 -45.09
N GLY A 575 10.18 4.89 -45.95
CA GLY A 575 9.93 4.64 -47.37
C GLY A 575 9.36 5.87 -48.07
N GLU A 576 8.23 5.71 -48.78
CA GLU A 576 7.56 6.80 -49.52
C GLU A 576 6.66 7.68 -48.64
N TYR A 577 6.58 7.43 -47.33
CA TYR A 577 5.64 8.11 -46.43
C TYR A 577 6.37 8.88 -45.32
N ALA A 578 5.92 10.10 -45.08
CA ALA A 578 6.24 10.89 -43.90
C ALA A 578 5.20 10.67 -42.80
N TYR A 579 5.67 10.65 -41.56
CA TYR A 579 4.86 10.56 -40.36
C TYR A 579 5.06 11.81 -39.49
N LEU A 580 3.97 12.51 -39.18
CA LEU A 580 3.95 13.61 -38.22
C LEU A 580 3.39 13.09 -36.90
N ARG A 581 4.24 13.02 -35.87
CA ARG A 581 3.85 12.64 -34.51
C ARG A 581 3.70 13.87 -33.64
N ILE A 582 2.51 14.11 -33.12
CA ILE A 582 2.19 15.17 -32.16
C ILE A 582 2.03 14.50 -30.78
N ASN A 583 2.87 14.84 -29.82
CA ASN A 583 2.74 14.38 -28.45
C ASN A 583 2.06 15.45 -27.61
N PHE A 584 1.07 15.08 -26.80
CA PHE A 584 0.31 16.00 -25.95
C PHE A 584 0.80 15.92 -24.49
N LEU A 585 0.49 16.96 -23.73
CA LEU A 585 0.63 16.98 -22.29
C LEU A 585 -0.52 16.18 -21.67
N SER A 586 -0.19 15.05 -21.05
CA SER A 586 -1.16 14.15 -20.41
C SER A 586 -0.70 13.81 -18.98
N PRO A 587 -1.63 13.62 -18.02
CA PRO A 587 -1.29 13.24 -16.65
C PRO A 587 -0.37 12.02 -16.58
N GLY A 588 0.57 12.03 -15.63
CA GLY A 588 1.46 10.89 -15.36
C GLY A 588 2.68 10.74 -16.27
N GLN A 589 2.93 11.67 -17.22
CA GLN A 589 4.22 11.71 -17.94
C GLN A 589 5.29 12.42 -17.09
N GLY A 590 6.11 11.66 -16.38
CA GLY A 590 7.03 12.19 -15.37
C GLY A 590 8.26 12.97 -15.85
N VAL A 591 8.94 13.52 -14.82
CA VAL A 591 10.29 14.11 -14.74
C VAL A 591 10.42 15.58 -15.19
N GLY A 592 10.44 16.51 -14.21
CA GLY A 592 11.16 17.78 -14.35
C GLY A 592 10.37 19.09 -14.24
N ARG A 593 9.03 19.10 -14.23
CA ARG A 593 8.26 20.33 -13.92
C ARG A 593 7.12 19.99 -12.94
N LYS A 594 7.14 20.68 -11.79
CA LYS A 594 6.23 20.52 -10.63
C LYS A 594 4.86 21.18 -10.79
N ASP A 595 4.46 21.50 -12.01
CA ASP A 595 3.18 22.15 -12.26
C ASP A 595 2.23 21.13 -12.88
N ASP A 596 1.66 20.25 -12.03
CA ASP A 596 0.41 19.56 -12.35
C ASP A 596 -0.64 20.66 -12.55
N GLN A 597 -0.92 21.02 -13.81
CA GLN A 597 -2.10 21.81 -14.08
C GLN A 597 -3.31 20.95 -13.69
N PRO A 598 -4.13 21.40 -12.72
CA PRO A 598 -5.34 20.65 -12.36
C PRO A 598 -6.20 20.48 -13.62
N PHE A 599 -6.95 19.40 -13.75
CA PHE A 599 -7.92 19.23 -14.83
C PHE A 599 -9.33 19.34 -14.26
N GLU A 600 -10.27 19.87 -15.04
CA GLU A 600 -11.65 20.15 -14.61
C GLU A 600 -12.43 18.86 -14.26
N ASP A 601 -12.05 17.74 -14.87
CA ASP A 601 -12.72 16.44 -14.72
C ASP A 601 -11.70 15.32 -14.51
N LEU A 602 -11.83 14.61 -13.38
CA LEU A 602 -10.99 13.46 -13.01
C LEU A 602 -11.26 12.22 -13.87
N SER A 603 -12.36 12.20 -14.62
CA SER A 603 -12.74 11.14 -15.57
C SER A 603 -12.37 11.43 -17.02
N ALA A 604 -11.77 12.59 -17.31
CA ALA A 604 -11.41 12.99 -18.67
C ALA A 604 -10.43 11.99 -19.34
N HIS A 605 -10.70 11.64 -20.59
CA HIS A 605 -9.79 10.83 -21.40
C HIS A 605 -8.75 11.70 -22.10
N PHE A 606 -7.48 11.32 -21.99
CA PHE A 606 -6.35 12.07 -22.55
C PHE A 606 -5.73 11.36 -23.76
N VAL A 607 -5.63 12.09 -24.88
CA VAL A 607 -4.83 11.64 -26.02
C VAL A 607 -3.36 11.87 -25.69
N ARG A 608 -2.54 10.81 -25.64
CA ARG A 608 -1.11 10.92 -25.32
C ARG A 608 -0.28 11.38 -26.52
N ASN A 609 -0.57 10.82 -27.69
CA ASN A 609 0.06 11.18 -28.94
C ASN A 609 -0.88 10.86 -30.10
N LEU A 610 -0.66 11.55 -31.21
CA LEU A 610 -1.35 11.32 -32.49
C LEU A 610 -0.28 11.26 -33.58
N THR A 611 -0.38 10.25 -34.46
CA THR A 611 0.54 10.09 -35.60
C THR A 611 -0.25 10.14 -36.89
N LEU A 612 0.15 11.03 -37.79
CA LEU A 612 -0.46 11.25 -39.11
C LEU A 612 0.51 10.83 -40.19
N ARG A 613 0.02 10.11 -41.21
CA ARG A 613 0.83 9.60 -42.32
C ARG A 613 0.46 10.32 -43.62
N SER A 614 1.44 10.74 -44.41
CA SER A 614 1.24 11.38 -45.72
C SER A 614 2.36 11.00 -46.69
N LYS A 615 2.09 11.01 -48.01
CA LYS A 615 3.14 10.94 -49.04
C LYS A 615 3.83 12.30 -49.26
N ASP A 616 3.18 13.38 -48.85
CA ASP A 616 3.71 14.75 -48.95
C ASP A 616 4.65 15.05 -47.78
N ASN A 617 5.94 14.77 -48.01
CA ASN A 617 7.03 14.90 -47.06
C ASN A 617 7.28 16.36 -46.66
N ASP A 618 7.34 17.26 -47.65
CA ASP A 618 7.66 18.67 -47.46
C ASP A 618 6.58 19.40 -46.68
N ARG A 619 5.31 19.01 -46.87
CA ARG A 619 4.20 19.58 -46.12
C ARG A 619 4.22 19.17 -44.65
N LEU A 620 4.46 17.88 -44.34
CA LEU A 620 4.55 17.45 -42.93
C LEU A 620 5.78 18.02 -42.22
N ALA A 621 6.88 18.24 -42.94
CA ALA A 621 8.05 18.94 -42.42
C ALA A 621 7.70 20.40 -42.03
N ARG A 622 7.03 21.14 -42.93
CA ARG A 622 6.56 22.51 -42.64
C ARG A 622 5.61 22.56 -41.44
N VAL A 623 4.62 21.66 -41.38
CA VAL A 623 3.68 21.61 -40.26
C VAL A 623 4.39 21.31 -38.93
N ALA A 624 5.37 20.40 -38.90
CA ALA A 624 6.15 20.13 -37.69
C ALA A 624 6.93 21.37 -37.22
N GLN A 625 7.49 22.13 -38.17
CA GLN A 625 8.20 23.38 -37.89
C GLN A 625 7.24 24.45 -37.34
N ASP A 626 6.10 24.68 -38.00
CA ASP A 626 5.10 25.67 -37.58
C ASP A 626 4.59 25.40 -36.14
N ILE A 627 4.32 24.13 -35.80
CA ILE A 627 3.91 23.75 -34.43
C ILE A 627 5.02 24.05 -33.42
N THR A 628 6.28 23.77 -33.79
CA THR A 628 7.44 23.99 -32.93
C THR A 628 7.68 25.48 -32.68
N GLU A 629 7.57 26.32 -33.72
CA GLU A 629 7.72 27.78 -33.61
C GLU A 629 6.58 28.42 -32.80
N LEU A 630 5.34 27.98 -33.01
CA LEU A 630 4.18 28.46 -32.25
C LEU A 630 4.34 28.17 -30.76
N ARG A 631 4.84 26.97 -30.41
CA ARG A 631 5.10 26.58 -29.02
C ARG A 631 6.19 27.40 -28.36
N LYS A 632 7.30 27.65 -29.09
CA LYS A 632 8.39 28.50 -28.60
C LYS A 632 7.90 29.92 -28.30
N THR A 633 7.03 30.44 -29.15
CA THR A 633 6.43 31.78 -28.98
C THR A 633 5.49 31.84 -27.78
N ALA A 634 4.67 30.80 -27.55
CA ALA A 634 3.77 30.70 -26.40
C ALA A 634 4.53 30.64 -25.06
N LEU A 635 5.58 29.81 -24.99
CA LEU A 635 6.42 29.69 -23.78
C LEU A 635 7.14 30.99 -23.42
N ARG A 636 7.63 31.75 -24.41
CA ARG A 636 8.28 33.04 -24.18
C ARG A 636 7.32 34.07 -23.56
N ARG A 637 6.09 34.18 -24.09
CA ARG A 637 5.06 35.07 -23.54
C ARG A 637 4.64 34.70 -22.12
N GLU A 638 4.57 33.40 -21.80
CA GLU A 638 4.21 32.94 -20.45
C GLU A 638 5.32 33.24 -19.43
N GLN A 639 6.58 33.10 -19.84
CA GLN A 639 7.73 33.43 -19.01
C GLN A 639 7.82 34.94 -18.73
N GLU A 640 7.65 35.78 -19.76
CA GLU A 640 7.57 37.25 -19.61
C GLU A 640 6.44 37.67 -18.66
N LYS A 641 5.29 36.98 -18.69
CA LYS A 641 4.17 37.25 -17.80
C LYS A 641 4.43 36.82 -16.36
N LYS A 642 5.09 35.67 -16.16
CA LYS A 642 5.43 35.15 -14.83
C LYS A 642 6.48 36.01 -14.13
N GLU A 643 7.42 36.56 -14.88
CA GLU A 643 8.41 37.52 -14.38
C GLU A 643 7.78 38.87 -13.95
N MET A 644 6.62 39.24 -14.51
CA MET A 644 5.84 40.40 -14.04
C MET A 644 4.89 40.10 -12.86
N GLU A 645 4.55 38.83 -12.60
CA GLU A 645 3.63 38.41 -11.52
C GLU A 645 4.36 38.10 -10.19
N ASP A 646 5.69 37.98 -10.17
CA ASP A 646 6.50 37.61 -8.98
C ASP A 646 7.07 38.81 -8.19
N VAL A 647 6.51 40.00 -8.39
CA VAL A 647 6.83 41.19 -7.57
C VAL A 647 5.87 41.21 -6.37
N VAL A 648 6.26 40.55 -5.29
CA VAL A 648 5.59 40.68 -3.98
C VAL A 648 6.04 42.02 -3.36
N GLU A 649 5.13 42.96 -3.15
CA GLU A 649 5.44 44.20 -2.40
C GLU A 649 5.82 43.85 -0.96
N GLN A 650 7.10 43.99 -0.62
CA GLN A 650 7.57 44.02 0.76
C GLN A 650 7.43 45.45 1.32
N ASP A 651 6.96 45.57 2.55
CA ASP A 651 7.06 46.80 3.32
C ASP A 651 8.52 47.22 3.51
N LYS A 652 8.79 48.54 3.51
CA LYS A 652 10.14 49.10 3.66
C LYS A 652 10.47 49.38 5.13
N LEU A 653 11.77 49.32 5.47
CA LEU A 653 12.26 49.73 6.78
C LEU A 653 12.01 51.23 7.00
N VAL A 654 11.42 51.58 8.14
CA VAL A 654 11.15 52.95 8.56
C VAL A 654 12.30 53.40 9.45
N GLU A 655 13.18 54.20 8.88
CA GLU A 655 14.35 54.75 9.56
C GLU A 655 13.96 55.76 10.65
N ILE A 656 14.64 55.70 11.80
CA ILE A 656 14.50 56.69 12.87
C ILE A 656 15.16 57.99 12.41
N ARG A 657 14.36 59.04 12.16
CA ARG A 657 14.84 60.36 11.73
C ARG A 657 15.04 61.36 12.86
N ASN A 658 14.40 61.16 14.00
CA ASN A 658 14.35 62.13 15.11
C ASN A 658 15.49 61.98 16.13
N ARG A 659 16.33 60.93 16.02
CA ARG A 659 17.53 60.71 16.84
C ARG A 659 18.50 59.78 16.13
N ARG A 660 19.77 59.77 16.54
CA ARG A 660 20.76 58.82 16.00
C ARG A 660 20.38 57.37 16.39
N PRO A 661 20.35 56.42 15.44
CA PRO A 661 20.13 55.01 15.73
C PRO A 661 21.18 54.45 16.68
N VAL A 662 20.77 53.55 17.57
CA VAL A 662 21.71 52.81 18.43
C VAL A 662 22.40 51.77 17.56
N LYS A 663 23.73 51.72 17.65
CA LYS A 663 24.57 50.84 16.84
C LYS A 663 25.22 49.76 17.68
N LEU A 664 25.31 48.55 17.13
CA LEU A 664 26.14 47.46 17.63
C LEU A 664 27.28 47.20 16.62
N PRO A 665 28.55 47.53 16.96
CA PRO A 665 29.69 47.24 16.10
C PRO A 665 30.10 45.76 16.16
N ASP A 666 31.01 45.36 15.27
CA ASP A 666 31.62 44.02 15.22
C ASP A 666 30.65 42.84 15.04
N VAL A 667 29.54 43.08 14.34
CA VAL A 667 28.54 42.04 14.05
C VAL A 667 28.86 41.32 12.75
N TYR A 668 28.81 39.99 12.78
CA TYR A 668 29.01 39.15 11.60
C TYR A 668 27.68 38.59 11.10
N LEU A 669 27.30 38.89 9.86
CA LEU A 669 26.09 38.35 9.24
C LEU A 669 26.29 36.88 8.82
N ARG A 670 25.29 36.02 9.09
CA ARG A 670 25.23 34.63 8.61
C ARG A 670 23.85 34.33 8.00
N PRO A 671 23.77 33.81 6.76
CA PRO A 671 24.90 33.54 5.84
C PRO A 671 25.60 34.84 5.35
N PRO A 672 26.88 34.78 4.96
CA PRO A 672 27.59 35.94 4.43
C PRO A 672 27.03 36.32 3.05
N LEU A 673 26.94 37.62 2.75
CA LEU A 673 26.36 38.13 1.49
C LEU A 673 27.19 37.73 0.24
N ASP A 674 28.52 37.68 0.37
CA ASP A 674 29.43 37.49 -0.78
C ASP A 674 30.57 36.52 -0.43
N GLY A 675 30.30 35.51 0.40
CA GLY A 675 31.26 34.46 0.78
C GLY A 675 32.43 34.89 1.68
N LYS A 676 32.70 36.19 1.84
CA LYS A 676 33.70 36.74 2.79
C LYS A 676 33.04 37.19 4.09
N ARG A 677 33.63 36.76 5.22
CA ARG A 677 33.17 37.12 6.57
C ARG A 677 33.79 38.45 6.99
N VAL A 678 32.97 39.50 7.10
CA VAL A 678 33.39 40.84 7.48
C VAL A 678 32.59 41.31 8.71
N PRO A 679 33.21 41.97 9.71
CA PRO A 679 32.48 42.63 10.79
C PRO A 679 31.80 43.90 10.26
N GLY A 680 30.50 44.07 10.49
CA GLY A 680 29.75 45.28 10.18
C GLY A 680 29.02 45.83 11.39
N GLU A 681 28.22 46.88 11.18
CA GLU A 681 27.43 47.52 12.22
C GLU A 681 25.94 47.17 12.07
N VAL A 682 25.24 46.87 13.17
CA VAL A 682 23.78 46.75 13.17
C VAL A 682 23.15 47.97 13.82
N GLU A 683 22.25 48.64 13.11
CA GLU A 683 21.42 49.73 13.58
C GLU A 683 20.00 49.25 13.85
N ILE A 684 19.39 49.76 14.92
CA ILE A 684 17.97 49.53 15.21
C ILE A 684 17.11 50.72 14.75
N HIS A 685 16.07 50.41 13.97
CA HIS A 685 15.10 51.37 13.44
C HIS A 685 13.67 51.06 13.92
N GLN A 686 12.66 51.80 13.45
CA GLN A 686 11.34 51.78 14.08
C GLN A 686 10.61 50.43 13.92
N ASN A 687 10.71 49.82 12.75
CA ASN A 687 10.05 48.54 12.42
C ASN A 687 11.05 47.43 12.05
N GLY A 688 12.35 47.58 12.34
CA GLY A 688 13.34 46.56 12.01
C GLY A 688 14.79 46.93 12.35
N LEU A 689 15.71 46.06 11.93
CA LEU A 689 17.16 46.21 12.06
C LEU A 689 17.78 46.42 10.68
N ARG A 690 18.83 47.23 10.61
CA ARG A 690 19.67 47.39 9.41
C ARG A 690 21.09 46.95 9.71
N TYR A 691 21.61 46.00 8.94
CA TYR A 691 23.05 45.69 8.93
C TYR A 691 23.74 46.54 7.85
N LEU A 692 24.83 47.21 8.23
CA LEU A 692 25.68 48.01 7.34
C LEU A 692 27.02 47.31 7.14
N SER A 693 27.35 47.01 5.89
CA SER A 693 28.64 46.46 5.50
C SER A 693 29.69 47.57 5.35
N PRO A 694 30.93 47.42 5.87
CA PRO A 694 31.94 48.48 5.77
C PRO A 694 32.57 48.61 4.38
N PHE A 695 32.45 47.61 3.50
CA PHE A 695 33.16 47.60 2.22
C PHE A 695 32.31 48.02 1.01
N ARG A 696 30.99 48.21 1.17
CA ARG A 696 30.07 48.72 0.13
C ARG A 696 28.87 49.38 0.77
N ASN A 697 28.19 50.28 0.07
CA ASN A 697 26.92 50.90 0.49
C ASN A 697 25.73 49.89 0.49
N GLU A 698 26.03 48.61 0.68
CA GLU A 698 25.10 47.50 0.75
C GLU A 698 24.66 47.35 2.21
N HIS A 699 23.36 47.26 2.39
CA HIS A 699 22.73 47.09 3.67
C HIS A 699 21.70 45.97 3.61
N VAL A 700 21.44 45.35 4.75
CA VAL A 700 20.42 44.31 4.87
C VAL A 700 19.40 44.77 5.91
N ASP A 701 18.16 44.93 5.46
CA ASP A 701 17.04 45.32 6.32
C ASP A 701 16.25 44.10 6.73
N VAL A 702 16.02 43.96 8.04
CA VAL A 702 15.22 42.89 8.63
C VAL A 702 14.10 43.52 9.45
N LEU A 703 12.88 43.52 8.92
CA LEU A 703 11.70 43.99 9.64
C LEU A 703 11.39 43.09 10.84
N PHE A 704 10.93 43.67 11.94
CA PHE A 704 10.53 42.90 13.13
C PHE A 704 9.36 41.95 12.85
N SER A 705 8.46 42.30 11.91
CA SER A 705 7.41 41.40 11.44
C SER A 705 7.95 40.08 10.88
N ASN A 706 9.20 40.10 10.38
CA ASN A 706 9.89 38.94 9.83
C ASN A 706 10.77 38.21 10.87
N VAL A 707 10.84 38.69 12.12
CA VAL A 707 11.65 38.09 13.20
C VAL A 707 10.75 37.35 14.19
N LYS A 708 10.85 36.01 14.22
CA LYS A 708 10.09 35.18 15.18
C LYS A 708 10.79 35.00 16.53
N HIS A 709 12.12 34.97 16.57
CA HIS A 709 12.92 34.72 17.78
C HIS A 709 14.25 35.50 17.75
N LEU A 710 14.72 35.96 18.91
CA LEU A 710 16.03 36.60 19.13
C LEU A 710 16.72 35.94 20.33
N PHE A 711 17.96 35.47 20.16
CA PHE A 711 18.71 34.77 21.21
C PHE A 711 20.02 35.52 21.51
N SER A 712 20.44 35.56 22.78
CA SER A 712 21.73 36.10 23.22
C SER A 712 22.45 35.08 24.08
N ASN A 713 23.71 34.77 23.74
CA ASN A 713 24.58 33.91 24.54
C ASN A 713 25.69 34.78 25.13
N HIS A 714 25.73 34.91 26.45
CA HIS A 714 26.80 35.61 27.15
C HIS A 714 27.85 34.59 27.60
N VAL A 715 29.08 34.73 27.08
CA VAL A 715 30.24 33.96 27.56
C VAL A 715 31.00 34.88 28.51
N PRO A 716 31.02 34.62 29.84
CA PRO A 716 31.85 35.41 30.75
C PRO A 716 33.32 35.19 30.39
N MET A 717 34.03 36.26 30.05
CA MET A 717 35.50 36.25 29.99
C MET A 717 36.03 36.40 31.42
N ASN A 718 36.82 35.41 31.88
CA ASN A 718 37.71 35.57 33.04
C ASN A 718 39.01 36.24 32.61
#